data_AF-A0A2T1F5Z1-F1
#
_entry.id   AF-A0A2T1F5Z1-F1
#
_cell.length_a   1.000
_cell.length_b   1.000
_cell.length_c   1.000
_cell.angle_alpha   90.00
_cell.angle_beta   90.00
_cell.angle_gamma   90.00
#
_symmetry.space_group_name_H-M   'P 1'
#
loop_
_entity.id
_entity.type
_entity.pdbx_description
1 polymer ?
#
loop_
_entity_poly.entity_id
_entity_poly.type
_entity_poly.pdbx_seq_one_letter_code
_entity_poly.pdbx_strand_id
1 'polypeptide(L)'
;MIPYLAAAESYQRATIAKDLAKIQPWDAEIRNTLFDLTGDASSYVRQQVLEILTKCQIEKAEAAHLIGLLTRKSSDLRQGILGLLLKQSDEDAIDSARLLLAAKDKLQRQAGLELVAELVKGNRLVTECQSIAQTYQTTRGDKITTAETQLLERIFARESQPVSLRDALGLVNLADLYVPEPVTCNNPVELNTAAAKSTLLAIDELIHQHRQTPIQIAYRNGEIEEELLGNSKWKFPLFQNDLSPAENLARLPLADVWENWYHSNRLRDEDDSELIRAIAPRYCASIDRYGKLTEYLDYSTSPYYGLRTAFDKSFAGIKLDLRYPELVDRIIYWLLYLHPQSQKIEFRLNLLTHVLATLVDPLELQKSIAINERSQQIDTYDLENFIAAVKNFAQPGEEESDKHIWRWWQMINWIDGSIWHQLIRYGRAVNLRNIAVAHRLGFASSADVIYYLLGNRFEPEIPESATPIQQVRRDFSDLKNLTRRKLSDLDPVMNIAIEAAKLCRDRILEIECQRGDLPTAATNAALALRSIEGIPTIVKLLQGLDNSTFVRGYSYGNQSKAAVMSHLMRISFPASNDTPVEFARQVRAAKISEEKLIQFAFFAPQWVNYIQQAIDLPGFAEGVWWIHAHTKDNNWSVEQDVREIWVAQIAERTPLSASSLVDGAVDVEWFGRVYATLGAERWQQLDKAAQYASNGGGHQRAKQFANAMLGQIDRKELLDRITKKRHQDSIRALGLCPLD
;
A
#
# COMPACT_ATOMS: atom_id res chain seq x y z
N MET A 1 30.07 21.63 16.69
CA MET A 1 29.79 20.71 15.55
C MET A 1 29.75 21.44 14.21
N ILE A 2 29.25 22.67 14.15
CA ILE A 2 29.12 23.50 12.93
C ILE A 2 30.41 23.59 12.08
N PRO A 3 31.63 23.80 12.65
CA PRO A 3 32.85 23.91 11.86
C PRO A 3 33.22 22.67 11.03
N TYR A 4 32.65 21.50 11.35
CA TYR A 4 32.93 20.23 10.68
C TYR A 4 31.92 19.88 9.57
N LEU A 5 30.88 20.70 9.37
CA LEU A 5 29.82 20.41 8.40
C LEU A 5 30.35 20.22 6.96
N ALA A 6 31.31 21.04 6.55
CA ALA A 6 31.87 20.98 5.18
C ALA A 6 32.62 19.67 4.88
N ALA A 7 33.19 19.04 5.91
CA ALA A 7 33.95 17.78 5.79
C ALA A 7 33.13 16.52 6.09
N ALA A 8 31.92 16.69 6.65
CA ALA A 8 31.08 15.59 7.08
C ALA A 8 30.33 14.93 5.90
N GLU A 9 30.08 13.62 5.97
CA GLU A 9 29.23 12.91 5.00
C GLU A 9 27.75 13.32 5.15
N SER A 10 26.93 13.02 4.15
CA SER A 10 25.50 13.43 4.11
C SER A 10 24.71 12.95 5.34
N TYR A 11 24.92 11.71 5.79
CA TYR A 11 24.25 11.20 7.00
C TYR A 11 24.69 11.94 8.27
N GLN A 12 25.99 12.27 8.37
CA GLN A 12 26.53 13.02 9.49
C GLN A 12 25.99 14.45 9.53
N ARG A 13 25.92 15.14 8.37
CA ARG A 13 25.32 16.48 8.27
C ARG A 13 23.85 16.49 8.71
N ALA A 14 23.07 15.48 8.29
CA ALA A 14 21.69 15.32 8.73
C ALA A 14 21.57 15.08 10.24
N THR A 15 22.48 14.29 10.82
CA THR A 15 22.52 14.04 12.27
C THR A 15 22.88 15.31 13.03
N ILE A 16 23.88 16.07 12.55
CA ILE A 16 24.25 17.37 13.11
C ILE A 16 23.05 18.31 13.11
N ALA A 17 22.30 18.41 12.00
CA ALA A 17 21.10 19.23 11.95
C ALA A 17 20.05 18.83 13.00
N LYS A 18 19.81 17.53 13.19
CA LYS A 18 18.90 17.01 14.24
C LYS A 18 19.37 17.35 15.64
N ASP A 19 20.67 17.29 15.91
CA ASP A 19 21.22 17.61 17.22
C ASP A 19 21.18 19.10 17.50
N LEU A 20 21.49 19.94 16.51
CA LEU A 20 21.32 21.39 16.59
C LEU A 20 19.85 21.76 16.88
N ALA A 21 18.89 21.09 16.22
CA ALA A 21 17.47 21.34 16.42
C ALA A 21 16.97 21.11 17.85
N LYS A 22 17.64 20.24 18.61
CA LYS A 22 17.31 19.94 20.02
C LYS A 22 17.76 21.04 21.00
N ILE A 23 18.70 21.90 20.59
CA ILE A 23 19.25 22.97 21.43
C ILE A 23 18.29 24.16 21.36
N GLN A 24 17.32 24.24 22.28
CA GLN A 24 16.32 25.32 22.30
C GLN A 24 16.61 26.33 23.42
N PRO A 25 16.41 27.65 23.19
CA PRO A 25 16.02 28.27 21.91
C PRO A 25 17.18 28.30 20.90
N TRP A 26 16.86 28.33 19.60
CA TRP A 26 17.87 28.50 18.55
C TRP A 26 18.47 29.90 18.60
N ASP A 27 19.80 29.98 18.76
CA ASP A 27 20.53 31.22 18.51
C ASP A 27 20.69 31.49 16.99
N ALA A 28 21.24 32.65 16.65
CA ALA A 28 21.42 33.05 15.26
C ALA A 28 22.36 32.11 14.47
N GLU A 29 23.38 31.53 15.11
CA GLU A 29 24.33 30.64 14.43
C GLU A 29 23.66 29.30 14.09
N ILE A 30 22.91 28.73 15.02
CA ILE A 30 22.11 27.52 14.84
C ILE A 30 21.06 27.74 13.75
N ARG A 31 20.30 28.84 13.86
CA ARG A 31 19.22 29.15 12.94
C ARG A 31 19.74 29.32 11.52
N ASN A 32 20.76 30.16 11.31
CA ASN A 32 21.40 30.34 10.00
C ASN A 32 21.94 29.02 9.44
N THR A 33 22.59 28.21 10.27
CA THR A 33 23.11 26.90 9.84
C THR A 33 22.00 25.97 9.34
N LEU A 34 20.87 25.90 10.04
CA LEU A 34 19.72 25.10 9.61
C LEU A 34 19.16 25.62 8.27
N PHE A 35 19.02 26.93 8.09
CA PHE A 35 18.56 27.50 6.83
C PHE A 35 19.56 27.29 5.67
N ASP A 36 20.86 27.35 5.91
CA ASP A 36 21.88 27.06 4.90
C ASP A 36 21.85 25.59 4.44
N LEU A 37 21.60 24.66 5.37
CA LEU A 37 21.50 23.24 5.05
C LEU A 37 20.25 22.88 4.23
N THR A 38 19.26 23.78 4.10
CA THR A 38 18.18 23.60 3.11
C THR A 38 18.72 23.62 1.67
N GLY A 39 19.85 24.28 1.44
CA GLY A 39 20.57 24.32 0.17
C GLY A 39 21.58 23.18 -0.04
N ASP A 40 21.63 22.16 0.82
CA ASP A 40 22.63 21.09 0.75
C ASP A 40 22.57 20.30 -0.58
N ALA A 41 23.70 19.75 -1.03
CA ALA A 41 23.77 18.93 -2.24
C ALA A 41 22.98 17.61 -2.10
N SER A 42 22.90 17.05 -0.90
CA SER A 42 22.21 15.80 -0.60
C SER A 42 20.71 16.03 -0.36
N SER A 43 19.86 15.32 -1.11
CA SER A 43 18.40 15.34 -0.87
C SER A 43 18.02 14.85 0.53
N TYR A 44 18.76 13.88 1.06
CA TYR A 44 18.53 13.37 2.41
C TYR A 44 18.70 14.47 3.47
N VAL A 45 19.79 15.23 3.40
CA VAL A 45 20.04 16.35 4.32
C VAL A 45 18.94 17.39 4.21
N ARG A 46 18.62 17.82 2.99
CA ARG A 46 17.56 18.81 2.75
C ARG A 46 16.22 18.39 3.35
N GLN A 47 15.79 17.15 3.10
CA GLN A 47 14.53 16.63 3.64
C GLN A 47 14.51 16.64 5.17
N GLN A 48 15.57 16.18 5.83
CA GLN A 48 15.64 16.17 7.29
C GLN A 48 15.61 17.59 7.88
N VAL A 49 16.27 18.55 7.22
CA VAL A 49 16.33 19.94 7.66
C VAL A 49 15.00 20.67 7.42
N LEU A 50 14.39 20.48 6.26
CA LEU A 50 13.07 21.05 5.95
C LEU A 50 12.02 20.56 6.96
N GLU A 51 12.07 19.27 7.32
CA GLU A 51 11.22 18.69 8.36
C GLU A 51 11.44 19.35 9.74
N ILE A 52 12.69 19.59 10.12
CA ILE A 52 13.03 20.32 11.35
C ILE A 52 12.42 21.72 11.34
N LEU A 53 12.56 22.45 10.23
CA LEU A 53 12.10 23.84 10.11
C LEU A 53 10.57 23.97 10.13
N THR A 54 9.82 22.89 9.86
CA THR A 54 8.35 22.90 9.93
C THR A 54 7.79 23.25 11.32
N LYS A 55 8.62 23.16 12.36
CA LYS A 55 8.30 23.40 13.77
C LYS A 55 8.57 24.84 14.22
N CYS A 56 9.09 25.70 13.34
CA CYS A 56 9.38 27.10 13.64
C CYS A 56 8.60 28.04 12.72
N GLN A 57 8.41 29.27 13.16
CA GLN A 57 7.88 30.34 12.32
C GLN A 57 9.01 30.93 11.47
N ILE A 58 8.72 31.21 10.19
CA ILE A 58 9.69 31.71 9.22
C ILE A 58 9.60 33.23 9.11
N GLU A 59 10.73 33.93 9.29
CA GLU A 59 10.82 35.38 9.21
C GLU A 59 11.01 35.87 7.76
N LYS A 60 10.78 37.18 7.51
CA LYS A 60 10.89 37.78 6.15
C LYS A 60 12.26 37.57 5.50
N ALA A 61 13.35 37.73 6.25
CA ALA A 61 14.71 37.55 5.74
C ALA A 61 14.98 36.09 5.33
N GLU A 62 14.45 35.15 6.10
CA GLU A 62 14.60 33.71 5.88
C GLU A 62 13.76 33.25 4.69
N ALA A 63 12.54 33.77 4.57
CA ALA A 63 11.69 33.56 3.41
C ALA A 63 12.39 34.01 2.12
N ALA A 64 13.07 35.17 2.13
CA ALA A 64 13.84 35.63 0.98
C ALA A 64 14.98 34.68 0.60
N HIS A 65 15.70 34.12 1.59
CA HIS A 65 16.73 33.09 1.37
C HIS A 65 16.14 31.83 0.74
N LEU A 66 15.04 31.31 1.31
CA LEU A 66 14.35 30.13 0.77
C LEU A 66 13.84 30.38 -0.66
N ILE A 67 13.25 31.55 -0.93
CA ILE A 67 12.80 31.95 -2.27
C ILE A 67 13.96 31.91 -3.28
N GLY A 68 15.16 32.35 -2.89
CA GLY A 68 16.36 32.29 -3.73
C GLY A 68 16.73 30.86 -4.17
N LEU A 69 16.42 29.86 -3.34
CA LEU A 69 16.68 28.45 -3.62
C LEU A 69 15.66 27.80 -4.59
N LEU A 70 14.49 28.42 -4.80
CA LEU A 70 13.44 27.95 -5.72
C LEU A 70 13.80 28.11 -7.22
N THR A 71 15.05 28.47 -7.53
CA THR A 71 15.65 28.37 -8.86
C THR A 71 16.13 26.93 -9.18
N ARG A 72 16.16 26.04 -8.19
CA ARG A 72 16.62 24.66 -8.33
C ARG A 72 15.48 23.73 -8.74
N LYS A 73 15.81 22.74 -9.59
CA LYS A 73 14.85 21.74 -10.10
C LYS A 73 14.45 20.65 -9.08
N SER A 74 15.13 20.56 -7.94
CA SER A 74 14.93 19.49 -6.95
C SER A 74 13.53 19.55 -6.33
N SER A 75 12.75 18.48 -6.51
CA SER A 75 11.36 18.43 -6.06
C SER A 75 11.22 18.48 -4.55
N ASP A 76 12.11 17.80 -3.80
CA ASP A 76 12.10 17.79 -2.33
C ASP A 76 12.26 19.20 -1.75
N LEU A 77 13.16 19.99 -2.35
CA LEU A 77 13.40 21.37 -1.95
C LEU A 77 12.22 22.28 -2.26
N ARG A 78 11.67 22.21 -3.48
CA ARG A 78 10.51 23.02 -3.88
C ARG A 78 9.31 22.74 -2.97
N GLN A 79 9.02 21.46 -2.73
CA GLN A 79 7.92 21.04 -1.85
C GLN A 79 8.12 21.52 -0.41
N GLY A 80 9.29 21.27 0.18
CA GLY A 80 9.53 21.67 1.57
C GLY A 80 9.52 23.19 1.73
N ILE A 81 10.11 23.95 0.81
CA ILE A 81 10.09 25.42 0.87
C ILE A 81 8.66 25.95 0.74
N LEU A 82 7.87 25.47 -0.23
CA LEU A 82 6.46 25.88 -0.35
C LEU A 82 5.65 25.56 0.91
N GLY A 83 5.88 24.39 1.51
CA GLY A 83 5.26 24.03 2.79
C GLY A 83 5.64 24.97 3.94
N LEU A 84 6.89 25.45 3.99
CA LEU A 84 7.34 26.44 4.97
C LEU A 84 6.73 27.82 4.71
N LEU A 85 6.68 28.29 3.47
CA LEU A 85 6.07 29.57 3.09
C LEU A 85 4.56 29.59 3.38
N LEU A 86 3.87 28.47 3.16
CA LEU A 86 2.45 28.32 3.51
C LEU A 86 2.17 28.44 5.01
N LYS A 87 3.15 28.15 5.88
CA LYS A 87 3.01 28.28 7.34
C LYS A 87 3.21 29.71 7.85
N GLN A 88 3.62 30.63 7.00
CA GLN A 88 3.74 32.04 7.37
C GLN A 88 2.37 32.67 7.62
N SER A 89 2.40 33.87 8.21
CA SER A 89 1.21 34.71 8.31
C SER A 89 0.64 35.01 6.92
N ASP A 90 -0.65 35.33 6.83
CA ASP A 90 -1.30 35.66 5.56
C ASP A 90 -0.59 36.81 4.82
N GLU A 91 -0.14 37.84 5.54
CA GLU A 91 0.62 38.97 4.99
C GLU A 91 1.99 38.53 4.43
N ASP A 92 2.74 37.73 5.19
CA ASP A 92 4.07 37.28 4.76
C ASP A 92 3.99 36.27 3.59
N ALA A 93 2.96 35.42 3.58
CA ALA A 93 2.75 34.44 2.52
C ALA A 93 2.38 35.14 1.19
N ILE A 94 1.55 36.19 1.23
CA ILE A 94 1.18 36.95 0.03
C ILE A 94 2.36 37.77 -0.49
N ASP A 95 3.18 38.34 0.40
CA ASP A 95 4.42 39.02 0.02
C ASP A 95 5.42 38.06 -0.65
N SER A 96 5.56 36.86 -0.08
CA SER A 96 6.38 35.78 -0.68
C SER A 96 5.87 35.37 -2.07
N ALA A 97 4.55 35.25 -2.24
CA ALA A 97 3.94 34.97 -3.54
C ALA A 97 4.22 36.08 -4.56
N ARG A 98 4.10 37.36 -4.18
CA ARG A 98 4.41 38.51 -5.04
C ARG A 98 5.88 38.51 -5.49
N LEU A 99 6.80 38.26 -4.57
CA LEU A 99 8.24 38.16 -4.86
C LEU A 99 8.53 37.06 -5.88
N LEU A 100 7.92 35.89 -5.71
CA LEU A 100 8.07 34.74 -6.60
C LEU A 100 7.50 35.03 -8.01
N LEU A 101 6.32 35.65 -8.10
CA LEU A 101 5.67 35.97 -9.37
C LEU A 101 6.39 37.07 -10.16
N ALA A 102 7.06 38.00 -9.47
CA ALA A 102 7.88 39.04 -10.09
C ALA A 102 9.24 38.52 -10.60
N ALA A 103 9.63 37.30 -10.25
CA ALA A 103 10.94 36.75 -10.59
C ALA A 103 11.14 36.51 -12.10
N LYS A 104 12.39 36.70 -12.56
CA LYS A 104 12.78 36.38 -13.94
C LYS A 104 12.83 34.88 -14.19
N ASP A 105 13.14 34.09 -13.17
CA ASP A 105 13.25 32.64 -13.27
C ASP A 105 11.88 31.98 -13.40
N LYS A 106 11.77 30.94 -14.24
CA LYS A 106 10.49 30.27 -14.49
C LYS A 106 10.02 29.40 -13.32
N LEU A 107 10.95 28.77 -12.58
CA LEU A 107 10.61 27.86 -11.49
C LEU A 107 10.12 28.64 -10.28
N GLN A 108 10.72 29.82 -10.02
CA GLN A 108 10.24 30.74 -9.00
C GLN A 108 8.81 31.22 -9.29
N ARG A 109 8.50 31.63 -10.53
CA ARG A 109 7.12 32.04 -10.87
C ARG A 109 6.11 30.91 -10.73
N GLN A 110 6.47 29.70 -11.15
CA GLN A 110 5.64 28.51 -10.94
C GLN A 110 5.40 28.24 -9.45
N ALA A 111 6.44 28.33 -8.62
CA ALA A 111 6.30 28.22 -7.16
C ALA A 111 5.42 29.34 -6.58
N GLY A 112 5.49 30.55 -7.13
CA GLY A 112 4.60 31.66 -6.74
C GLY A 112 3.13 31.36 -7.03
N LEU A 113 2.81 30.88 -8.24
CA LEU A 113 1.45 30.46 -8.60
C LEU A 113 0.98 29.26 -7.77
N GLU A 114 1.87 28.31 -7.46
CA GLU A 114 1.55 27.17 -6.59
C GLU A 114 1.23 27.63 -5.16
N LEU A 115 2.01 28.57 -4.60
CA LEU A 115 1.73 29.15 -3.29
C LEU A 115 0.36 29.84 -3.27
N VAL A 116 0.03 30.63 -4.30
CA VAL A 116 -1.28 31.28 -4.46
C VAL A 116 -2.40 30.24 -4.56
N ALA A 117 -2.21 29.18 -5.36
CA ALA A 117 -3.20 28.12 -5.52
C ALA A 117 -3.49 27.39 -4.20
N GLU A 118 -2.46 27.11 -3.39
CA GLU A 118 -2.63 26.44 -2.10
C GLU A 118 -3.23 27.36 -1.03
N LEU A 119 -2.97 28.68 -1.07
CA LEU A 119 -3.68 29.64 -0.23
C LEU A 119 -5.19 29.66 -0.54
N VAL A 120 -5.57 29.75 -1.83
CA VAL A 120 -6.97 29.71 -2.27
C VAL A 120 -7.64 28.40 -1.84
N LYS A 121 -6.98 27.26 -2.05
CA LYS A 121 -7.48 25.94 -1.63
C LYS A 121 -7.68 25.83 -0.12
N GLY A 122 -6.85 26.51 0.67
CA GLY A 122 -7.00 26.62 2.12
C GLY A 122 -8.06 27.63 2.57
N ASN A 123 -8.84 28.22 1.65
CA ASN A 123 -9.76 29.33 1.90
C ASN A 123 -9.08 30.56 2.54
N ARG A 124 -7.79 30.78 2.26
CA ARG A 124 -7.00 31.91 2.76
C ARG A 124 -6.83 32.97 1.66
N LEU A 125 -7.12 34.23 1.99
CA LEU A 125 -6.92 35.39 1.10
C LEU A 125 -7.45 35.21 -0.33
N VAL A 126 -8.58 34.51 -0.52
CA VAL A 126 -9.06 34.04 -1.83
C VAL A 126 -9.16 35.18 -2.87
N THR A 127 -9.82 36.29 -2.51
CA THR A 127 -10.01 37.44 -3.42
C THR A 127 -8.69 38.10 -3.81
N GLU A 128 -7.76 38.26 -2.85
CA GLU A 128 -6.46 38.87 -3.10
C GLU A 128 -5.57 37.96 -3.96
N CYS A 129 -5.57 36.66 -3.67
CA CYS A 129 -4.89 35.64 -4.45
C CYS A 129 -5.36 35.62 -5.91
N GLN A 130 -6.68 35.64 -6.14
CA GLN A 130 -7.26 35.70 -7.48
C GLN A 130 -6.91 37.01 -8.21
N SER A 131 -6.88 38.14 -7.50
CA SER A 131 -6.46 39.44 -8.06
C SER A 131 -5.00 39.43 -8.50
N ILE A 132 -4.10 38.87 -7.69
CA ILE A 132 -2.67 38.74 -8.02
C ILE A 132 -2.47 37.80 -9.21
N ALA A 133 -3.17 36.66 -9.24
CA ALA A 133 -3.12 35.72 -10.36
C ALA A 133 -3.64 36.36 -11.66
N GLN A 134 -4.71 37.15 -11.59
CA GLN A 134 -5.26 37.87 -12.74
C GLN A 134 -4.26 38.91 -13.26
N THR A 135 -3.65 39.67 -12.35
CA THR A 135 -2.61 40.66 -12.68
C THR A 135 -1.42 39.98 -13.35
N TYR A 136 -0.98 38.83 -12.82
CA TYR A 136 0.09 38.04 -13.42
C TYR A 136 -0.26 37.58 -14.83
N GLN A 137 -1.46 37.02 -15.02
CA GLN A 137 -1.95 36.54 -16.31
C GLN A 137 -1.96 37.66 -17.36
N THR A 138 -2.51 38.83 -17.02
CA THR A 138 -2.57 39.98 -17.92
C THR A 138 -1.18 40.54 -18.23
N THR A 139 -0.30 40.64 -17.24
CA THR A 139 1.05 41.21 -17.41
C THR A 139 1.94 40.29 -18.26
N ARG A 140 1.78 38.98 -18.13
CA ARG A 140 2.63 38.01 -18.83
C ARG A 140 2.15 37.68 -20.25
N GLY A 141 0.84 37.72 -20.48
CA GLY A 141 0.21 37.50 -21.79
C GLY A 141 0.67 36.19 -22.45
N ASP A 142 1.08 36.26 -23.72
CA ASP A 142 1.46 35.09 -24.53
C ASP A 142 2.74 34.36 -24.04
N LYS A 143 3.44 34.88 -23.03
CA LYS A 143 4.65 34.27 -22.46
C LYS A 143 4.37 33.29 -21.32
N ILE A 144 3.10 33.04 -21.02
CA ILE A 144 2.69 32.06 -20.00
C ILE A 144 2.98 30.65 -20.54
N THR A 145 3.68 29.87 -19.72
CA THR A 145 3.99 28.47 -20.00
C THR A 145 2.78 27.57 -19.72
N THR A 146 2.72 26.39 -20.34
CA THR A 146 1.65 25.41 -20.09
C THR A 146 1.47 25.08 -18.61
N ALA A 147 2.57 24.94 -17.86
CA ALA A 147 2.53 24.67 -16.43
C ALA A 147 1.95 25.86 -15.63
N GLU A 148 2.30 27.10 -16.00
CA GLU A 148 1.71 28.30 -15.38
C GLU A 148 0.22 28.42 -15.72
N THR A 149 -0.20 28.07 -16.94
CA THR A 149 -1.63 28.01 -17.33
C THR A 149 -2.42 27.05 -16.45
N GLN A 150 -1.91 25.83 -16.23
CA GLN A 150 -2.56 24.84 -15.37
C GLN A 150 -2.71 25.33 -13.93
N LEU A 151 -1.71 26.05 -13.40
CA LEU A 151 -1.80 26.63 -12.05
C LEU A 151 -2.82 27.77 -12.00
N LEU A 152 -2.88 28.62 -13.03
CA LEU A 152 -3.91 29.67 -13.13
C LEU A 152 -5.32 29.09 -13.20
N GLU A 153 -5.52 28.03 -14.00
CA GLU A 153 -6.81 27.32 -14.06
C GLU A 153 -7.24 26.80 -12.68
N ARG A 154 -6.30 26.29 -11.86
CA ARG A 154 -6.58 25.87 -10.47
C ARG A 154 -6.97 27.04 -9.57
N ILE A 155 -6.33 28.20 -9.71
CA ILE A 155 -6.61 29.39 -8.90
C ILE A 155 -8.01 29.95 -9.22
N PHE A 156 -8.42 29.90 -10.48
CA PHE A 156 -9.71 30.43 -10.95
C PHE A 156 -10.84 29.40 -10.96
N ALA A 157 -10.55 28.12 -10.73
CA ALA A 157 -11.59 27.11 -10.58
C ALA A 157 -12.55 27.53 -9.44
N ARG A 158 -13.87 27.39 -9.69
CA ARG A 158 -14.88 27.61 -8.64
C ARG A 158 -14.54 26.73 -7.43
N GLU A 159 -14.72 27.26 -6.22
CA GLU A 159 -14.52 26.56 -4.94
C GLU A 159 -15.09 25.14 -5.01
N SER A 160 -14.22 24.18 -5.32
CA SER A 160 -14.47 22.77 -5.10
C SER A 160 -14.05 22.54 -3.67
N GLN A 161 -14.92 21.95 -2.84
CA GLN A 161 -14.54 21.55 -1.49
C GLN A 161 -13.16 20.86 -1.52
N PRO A 162 -12.27 21.15 -0.56
CA PRO A 162 -10.95 20.56 -0.53
C PRO A 162 -11.09 19.05 -0.53
N VAL A 163 -10.60 18.43 -1.61
CA VAL A 163 -10.72 17.00 -1.82
C VAL A 163 -10.00 16.27 -0.68
N SER A 164 -10.71 15.39 0.03
CA SER A 164 -10.21 14.65 1.19
C SER A 164 -10.49 13.16 1.04
N LEU A 165 -9.72 12.30 1.72
CA LEU A 165 -10.12 10.90 1.81
C LEU A 165 -11.35 10.72 2.70
N ARG A 166 -11.73 11.72 3.52
CA ARG A 166 -12.92 11.67 4.36
C ARG A 166 -14.18 11.33 3.59
N ASP A 167 -14.36 11.86 2.38
CA ASP A 167 -15.52 11.65 1.51
C ASP A 167 -15.16 10.87 0.24
N ALA A 168 -14.10 10.05 0.32
CA ALA A 168 -13.56 9.29 -0.81
C ALA A 168 -13.24 10.19 -2.02
N LEU A 169 -12.56 11.32 -1.77
CA LEU A 169 -12.18 12.32 -2.77
C LEU A 169 -13.39 12.99 -3.45
N GLY A 170 -14.49 13.16 -2.70
CA GLY A 170 -15.77 13.69 -3.18
C GLY A 170 -16.60 12.70 -4.01
N LEU A 171 -16.24 11.42 -4.06
CA LEU A 171 -17.05 10.39 -4.74
C LEU A 171 -18.28 9.98 -3.93
N VAL A 172 -18.28 10.25 -2.62
CA VAL A 172 -19.31 9.76 -1.71
C VAL A 172 -19.86 10.91 -0.88
N ASN A 173 -21.18 11.07 -0.89
CA ASN A 173 -21.87 11.84 0.13
C ASN A 173 -21.96 11.01 1.41
N LEU A 174 -21.41 11.53 2.52
CA LEU A 174 -21.36 10.81 3.79
C LEU A 174 -22.74 10.48 4.36
N ALA A 175 -23.78 11.23 3.99
CA ALA A 175 -25.15 10.95 4.39
C ALA A 175 -25.74 9.69 3.74
N ASP A 176 -25.15 9.24 2.62
CA ASP A 176 -25.60 8.06 1.88
C ASP A 176 -24.96 6.77 2.41
N LEU A 177 -23.99 6.89 3.33
CA LEU A 177 -23.32 5.75 3.94
C LEU A 177 -24.22 5.03 4.93
N TYR A 178 -24.04 3.72 5.02
CA TYR A 178 -24.63 2.94 6.09
C TYR A 178 -24.18 3.46 7.46
N VAL A 179 -25.16 3.77 8.31
CA VAL A 179 -24.97 4.18 9.69
C VAL A 179 -25.28 2.99 10.60
N PRO A 180 -24.27 2.43 11.29
CA PRO A 180 -24.51 1.30 12.18
C PRO A 180 -25.24 1.74 13.45
N GLU A 181 -26.20 0.95 13.88
CA GLU A 181 -26.85 1.12 15.18
C GLU A 181 -26.00 0.52 16.32
N PRO A 182 -26.09 1.06 17.55
CA PRO A 182 -25.47 0.43 18.71
C PRO A 182 -25.91 -1.01 18.92
N VAL A 183 -24.93 -1.90 19.10
CA VAL A 183 -25.18 -3.32 19.34
C VAL A 183 -25.74 -3.51 20.76
N THR A 184 -26.95 -4.09 20.87
CA THR A 184 -27.58 -4.44 22.14
C THR A 184 -27.55 -5.95 22.39
N CYS A 185 -27.16 -6.39 23.59
CA CYS A 185 -27.20 -7.80 23.96
C CYS A 185 -28.53 -8.15 24.65
N ASN A 186 -29.44 -8.77 23.91
CA ASN A 186 -30.71 -9.28 24.45
C ASN A 186 -30.61 -10.72 24.94
N ASN A 187 -29.64 -11.49 24.42
CA ASN A 187 -29.41 -12.89 24.74
C ASN A 187 -27.94 -13.08 25.16
N PRO A 188 -27.61 -12.88 26.44
CA PRO A 188 -26.25 -13.11 26.93
C PRO A 188 -25.87 -14.58 26.76
N VAL A 189 -24.60 -14.84 26.46
CA VAL A 189 -24.11 -16.20 26.24
C VAL A 189 -23.32 -16.66 27.45
N GLU A 190 -23.78 -17.74 28.07
CA GLU A 190 -22.99 -18.47 29.06
C GLU A 190 -21.98 -19.38 28.33
N LEU A 191 -20.68 -19.12 28.49
CA LEU A 191 -19.62 -19.96 27.90
C LEU A 191 -19.23 -21.14 28.80
N ASN A 192 -19.47 -21.03 30.10
CA ASN A 192 -18.88 -21.90 31.12
C ASN A 192 -19.88 -22.92 31.69
N THR A 193 -20.46 -23.74 30.81
CA THR A 193 -21.43 -24.76 31.22
C THR A 193 -20.75 -26.04 31.71
N ALA A 194 -21.46 -26.81 32.54
CA ALA A 194 -21.00 -28.11 32.99
C ALA A 194 -20.82 -29.10 31.82
N ALA A 195 -21.70 -29.05 30.80
CA ALA A 195 -21.58 -29.90 29.63
C ALA A 195 -20.34 -29.56 28.79
N ALA A 196 -20.06 -28.27 28.54
CA ALA A 196 -18.87 -27.86 27.80
C ALA A 196 -17.57 -28.27 28.51
N LYS A 197 -17.51 -28.13 29.83
CA LYS A 197 -16.39 -28.64 30.66
C LYS A 197 -16.24 -30.16 30.55
N SER A 198 -17.35 -30.88 30.69
CA SER A 198 -17.37 -32.34 30.60
C SER A 198 -16.93 -32.83 29.22
N THR A 199 -17.34 -32.14 28.15
CA THR A 199 -16.91 -32.42 26.77
C THR A 199 -15.40 -32.31 26.64
N LEU A 200 -14.81 -31.18 27.07
CA LEU A 200 -13.37 -30.97 26.97
C LEU A 200 -12.57 -32.05 27.71
N LEU A 201 -12.97 -32.38 28.94
CA LEU A 201 -12.30 -33.40 29.75
C LEU A 201 -12.48 -34.81 29.17
N ALA A 202 -13.67 -35.14 28.67
CA ALA A 202 -13.94 -36.46 28.12
C ALA A 202 -13.15 -36.71 26.83
N ILE A 203 -13.07 -35.71 25.93
CA ILE A 203 -12.26 -35.83 24.71
C ILE A 203 -10.78 -35.91 25.04
N ASP A 204 -10.28 -35.09 25.97
CA ASP A 204 -8.88 -35.14 26.43
C ASP A 204 -8.52 -36.52 27.01
N GLU A 205 -9.44 -37.12 27.78
CA GLU A 205 -9.28 -38.46 28.33
C GLU A 205 -9.31 -39.56 27.25
N LEU A 206 -10.21 -39.46 26.27
CA LEU A 206 -10.22 -40.39 25.13
C LEU A 206 -8.93 -40.31 24.31
N ILE A 207 -8.43 -39.09 24.04
CA ILE A 207 -7.12 -38.91 23.40
C ILE A 207 -6.04 -39.58 24.26
N HIS A 208 -6.07 -39.38 25.58
CA HIS A 208 -5.10 -40.00 26.47
C HIS A 208 -5.14 -41.54 26.40
N GLN A 209 -6.34 -42.14 26.40
CA GLN A 209 -6.52 -43.58 26.31
C GLN A 209 -5.98 -44.15 24.98
N HIS A 210 -6.21 -43.44 23.89
CA HIS A 210 -5.77 -43.83 22.54
C HIS A 210 -4.43 -43.21 22.12
N ARG A 211 -3.69 -42.58 23.04
CA ARG A 211 -2.48 -41.80 22.70
C ARG A 211 -1.38 -42.60 22.01
N GLN A 212 -1.32 -43.90 22.29
CA GLN A 212 -0.34 -44.84 21.71
C GLN A 212 -0.90 -45.59 20.50
N THR A 213 -2.12 -45.26 20.04
CA THR A 213 -2.69 -45.85 18.83
C THR A 213 -2.06 -45.18 17.62
N PRO A 214 -1.44 -45.94 16.69
CA PRO A 214 -0.93 -45.40 15.44
C PRO A 214 -2.09 -44.97 14.55
N ILE A 215 -1.96 -43.80 13.95
CA ILE A 215 -2.90 -43.24 12.98
C ILE A 215 -2.18 -42.93 11.67
N GLN A 216 -2.90 -43.05 10.56
CA GLN A 216 -2.40 -42.68 9.24
C GLN A 216 -2.87 -41.26 8.90
N ILE A 217 -1.93 -40.38 8.57
CA ILE A 217 -2.16 -38.99 8.20
C ILE A 217 -1.86 -38.86 6.71
N ALA A 218 -2.90 -38.67 5.90
CA ALA A 218 -2.78 -38.44 4.48
C ALA A 218 -2.64 -36.94 4.17
N TYR A 219 -1.51 -36.55 3.59
CA TYR A 219 -1.23 -35.20 3.15
C TYR A 219 -1.81 -34.92 1.75
N ARG A 220 -1.99 -33.64 1.40
CA ARG A 220 -2.55 -33.23 0.10
C ARG A 220 -1.69 -33.62 -1.11
N ASN A 221 -0.40 -33.88 -0.91
CA ASN A 221 0.52 -34.37 -1.94
C ASN A 221 0.44 -35.91 -2.13
N GLY A 222 -0.46 -36.60 -1.41
CA GLY A 222 -0.62 -38.05 -1.47
C GLY A 222 0.32 -38.84 -0.56
N GLU A 223 1.21 -38.18 0.18
CA GLU A 223 2.06 -38.84 1.18
C GLU A 223 1.22 -39.27 2.38
N ILE A 224 1.52 -40.46 2.91
CA ILE A 224 0.88 -40.99 4.12
C ILE A 224 1.98 -41.15 5.17
N GLU A 225 1.81 -40.49 6.31
CA GLU A 225 2.67 -40.62 7.49
C GLU A 225 1.94 -41.41 8.57
N GLU A 226 2.63 -42.35 9.21
CA GLU A 226 2.14 -43.03 10.41
C GLU A 226 2.68 -42.29 11.64
N GLU A 227 1.80 -41.91 12.57
CA GLU A 227 2.14 -41.16 13.78
C GLU A 227 1.26 -41.65 14.94
N LEU A 228 1.73 -41.51 16.18
CA LEU A 228 0.90 -41.82 17.35
C LEU A 228 -0.13 -40.70 17.57
N LEU A 229 -1.39 -41.03 17.88
CA LEU A 229 -2.44 -40.04 18.11
C LEU A 229 -1.99 -38.91 19.04
N GLY A 230 -1.38 -39.24 20.17
CA GLY A 230 -0.93 -38.24 21.18
C GLY A 230 0.15 -37.28 20.68
N ASN A 231 0.87 -37.61 19.61
CA ASN A 231 1.91 -36.76 19.00
C ASN A 231 1.41 -35.96 17.80
N SER A 232 0.23 -36.30 17.27
CA SER A 232 -0.24 -35.74 16.00
C SER A 232 -0.60 -34.25 16.07
N LYS A 233 -0.88 -33.67 17.25
CA LYS A 233 -1.12 -32.22 17.48
C LYS A 233 -1.79 -31.49 16.31
N TRP A 234 -1.06 -30.62 15.61
CA TRP A 234 -1.53 -29.85 14.47
C TRP A 234 -1.56 -30.63 13.14
N LYS A 235 -0.88 -31.78 13.07
CA LYS A 235 -0.87 -32.72 11.93
C LYS A 235 -2.17 -33.53 11.82
N PHE A 236 -2.98 -33.63 12.88
CA PHE A 236 -4.25 -34.35 12.82
C PHE A 236 -5.15 -33.77 11.70
N PRO A 237 -5.70 -34.60 10.80
CA PRO A 237 -6.35 -34.11 9.59
C PRO A 237 -7.61 -33.30 9.92
N LEU A 238 -7.94 -32.33 9.08
CA LEU A 238 -9.24 -31.65 9.04
C LEU A 238 -10.10 -32.19 7.89
N PHE A 239 -11.42 -32.02 7.99
CA PHE A 239 -12.34 -32.29 6.89
C PHE A 239 -12.06 -31.39 5.68
N GLN A 240 -12.45 -31.87 4.51
CA GLN A 240 -12.29 -31.18 3.24
C GLN A 240 -13.66 -30.80 2.67
N ASN A 241 -13.81 -29.52 2.32
CA ASN A 241 -15.10 -28.97 1.87
C ASN A 241 -15.56 -29.53 0.51
N ASP A 242 -14.64 -30.08 -0.28
CA ASP A 242 -14.88 -30.70 -1.59
C ASP A 242 -15.32 -32.18 -1.51
N LEU A 243 -15.34 -32.76 -0.30
CA LEU A 243 -15.77 -34.15 -0.08
C LEU A 243 -17.12 -34.22 0.64
N SER A 244 -17.86 -35.30 0.35
CA SER A 244 -19.09 -35.61 1.07
C SER A 244 -18.82 -35.94 2.56
N PRO A 245 -19.81 -35.81 3.45
CA PRO A 245 -19.65 -36.20 4.85
C PRO A 245 -19.18 -37.64 5.04
N ALA A 246 -19.62 -38.57 4.18
CA ALA A 246 -19.20 -39.98 4.23
C ALA A 246 -17.73 -40.17 3.86
N GLU A 247 -17.25 -39.47 2.82
CA GLU A 247 -15.84 -39.49 2.41
C GLU A 247 -14.94 -38.82 3.45
N ASN A 248 -15.41 -37.74 4.07
CA ASN A 248 -14.71 -37.10 5.18
C ASN A 248 -14.66 -38.00 6.41
N LEU A 249 -15.76 -38.67 6.77
CA LEU A 249 -15.80 -39.62 7.88
C LEU A 249 -14.81 -40.78 7.70
N ALA A 250 -14.70 -41.32 6.48
CA ALA A 250 -13.75 -42.39 6.17
C ALA A 250 -12.28 -41.98 6.36
N ARG A 251 -11.99 -40.68 6.40
CA ARG A 251 -10.66 -40.10 6.59
C ARG A 251 -10.38 -39.67 8.02
N LEU A 252 -11.38 -39.67 8.89
CA LEU A 252 -11.23 -39.32 10.30
C LEU A 252 -10.53 -40.48 11.04
N PRO A 253 -9.28 -40.31 11.52
CA PRO A 253 -8.62 -41.37 12.26
C PRO A 253 -9.39 -41.68 13.54
N LEU A 254 -9.62 -42.97 13.81
CA LEU A 254 -10.42 -43.44 14.94
C LEU A 254 -11.87 -42.93 14.94
N ALA A 255 -12.49 -42.76 13.76
CA ALA A 255 -13.88 -42.31 13.60
C ALA A 255 -14.86 -42.98 14.58
N ASP A 256 -14.79 -44.31 14.72
CA ASP A 256 -15.64 -45.08 15.62
C ASP A 256 -15.50 -44.64 17.09
N VAL A 257 -14.30 -44.26 17.55
CA VAL A 257 -14.08 -43.80 18.93
C VAL A 257 -14.86 -42.51 19.19
N TRP A 258 -14.77 -41.56 18.26
CA TRP A 258 -15.40 -40.25 18.39
C TRP A 258 -16.92 -40.33 18.23
N GLU A 259 -17.40 -41.13 17.27
CA GLU A 259 -18.83 -41.36 17.03
C GLU A 259 -19.49 -42.11 18.19
N ASN A 260 -18.84 -43.17 18.72
CA ASN A 260 -19.37 -43.89 19.86
C ASN A 260 -19.44 -43.01 21.11
N TRP A 261 -18.45 -42.15 21.34
CA TRP A 261 -18.51 -41.17 22.40
C TRP A 261 -19.64 -40.17 22.19
N TYR A 262 -19.81 -39.67 20.96
CA TYR A 262 -20.90 -38.76 20.63
C TYR A 262 -22.27 -39.42 20.89
N HIS A 263 -22.48 -40.67 20.50
CA HIS A 263 -23.76 -41.35 20.74
C HIS A 263 -23.95 -41.88 22.17
N SER A 264 -22.94 -41.75 23.04
CA SER A 264 -23.05 -42.16 24.45
C SER A 264 -23.97 -41.25 25.29
N ASN A 265 -24.30 -41.70 26.50
CA ASN A 265 -25.02 -40.93 27.50
C ASN A 265 -24.12 -39.85 28.13
N ARG A 266 -23.70 -38.87 27.32
CA ARG A 266 -22.90 -37.71 27.73
C ARG A 266 -23.78 -36.60 28.33
N LEU A 267 -23.17 -35.73 29.12
CA LEU A 267 -23.80 -34.48 29.55
C LEU A 267 -23.95 -33.54 28.34
N ARG A 268 -25.15 -32.97 28.17
CA ARG A 268 -25.49 -32.03 27.08
C ARG A 268 -26.09 -30.77 27.67
N ASP A 269 -25.87 -29.64 27.01
CA ASP A 269 -26.57 -28.42 27.36
C ASP A 269 -28.02 -28.51 26.84
N GLU A 270 -28.96 -27.85 27.52
CA GLU A 270 -30.38 -27.86 27.13
C GLU A 270 -30.62 -27.29 25.72
N ASP A 271 -29.73 -26.40 25.27
CA ASP A 271 -29.78 -25.76 23.96
C ASP A 271 -28.90 -26.45 22.90
N ASP A 272 -28.37 -27.64 23.20
CA ASP A 272 -27.51 -28.42 22.30
C ASP A 272 -26.33 -27.59 21.76
N SER A 273 -25.73 -26.75 22.60
CA SER A 273 -24.60 -25.89 22.21
C SER A 273 -23.30 -26.23 22.95
N GLU A 274 -23.20 -27.41 23.59
CA GLU A 274 -22.01 -27.78 24.37
C GLU A 274 -20.73 -27.92 23.54
N LEU A 275 -20.82 -28.42 22.29
CA LEU A 275 -19.65 -28.55 21.40
C LEU A 275 -19.21 -27.19 20.84
N ILE A 276 -20.14 -26.34 20.42
CA ILE A 276 -19.80 -24.98 19.96
C ILE A 276 -19.29 -24.14 21.12
N ARG A 277 -19.88 -24.31 22.31
CA ARG A 277 -19.33 -23.87 23.59
C ARG A 277 -18.06 -24.58 23.97
N ALA A 278 -17.60 -25.65 23.32
CA ALA A 278 -16.33 -26.35 23.57
C ALA A 278 -15.15 -25.85 22.70
N ILE A 279 -15.44 -25.16 21.59
CA ILE A 279 -14.45 -24.46 20.75
C ILE A 279 -14.62 -22.93 20.65
N ALA A 280 -15.64 -22.35 21.30
CA ALA A 280 -15.77 -20.90 21.41
C ALA A 280 -14.42 -20.30 21.87
N PRO A 281 -14.00 -19.14 21.33
CA PRO A 281 -12.78 -18.46 21.75
C PRO A 281 -12.82 -18.24 23.26
N ARG A 282 -12.15 -19.14 23.98
CA ARG A 282 -12.10 -19.19 25.45
C ARG A 282 -10.77 -18.70 26.00
N TYR A 283 -9.77 -18.68 25.13
CA TYR A 283 -8.37 -18.54 25.46
C TYR A 283 -7.76 -17.48 24.56
N CYS A 284 -7.51 -16.30 25.11
CA CYS A 284 -6.20 -15.71 24.90
C CYS A 284 -5.37 -16.15 26.11
N ALA A 285 -4.55 -17.20 25.96
CA ALA A 285 -3.66 -17.75 27.00
C ALA A 285 -2.61 -16.74 27.53
N SER A 286 -2.76 -15.46 27.19
CA SER A 286 -1.87 -14.37 27.47
C SER A 286 -2.42 -13.36 28.49
N ILE A 287 -3.66 -13.50 28.97
CA ILE A 287 -4.12 -12.67 30.10
C ILE A 287 -3.31 -12.96 31.39
N ASP A 288 -2.78 -14.19 31.56
CA ASP A 288 -1.83 -14.50 32.65
C ASP A 288 -0.48 -13.77 32.49
N ARG A 289 -0.16 -13.25 31.30
CA ARG A 289 1.04 -12.43 31.06
C ARG A 289 0.95 -11.07 31.77
N TYR A 290 -0.26 -10.56 32.04
CA TYR A 290 -0.46 -9.38 32.89
C TYR A 290 -0.10 -9.63 34.35
N GLY A 291 -0.29 -10.86 34.84
CA GLY A 291 0.07 -11.23 36.22
C GLY A 291 1.57 -11.12 36.53
N LYS A 292 2.42 -11.07 35.50
CA LYS A 292 3.87 -10.80 35.64
C LYS A 292 4.24 -9.32 35.44
N LEU A 293 3.39 -8.52 34.80
CA LEU A 293 3.57 -7.06 34.65
C LEU A 293 3.05 -6.28 35.86
N THR A 294 2.15 -6.87 36.66
CA THR A 294 1.59 -6.30 37.90
C THR A 294 2.61 -6.08 39.03
N GLU A 295 3.84 -6.60 38.92
CA GLU A 295 4.88 -6.34 39.93
C GLU A 295 5.50 -4.94 39.83
N TYR A 296 5.32 -4.21 38.72
CA TYR A 296 6.08 -2.97 38.46
C TYR A 296 5.24 -1.69 38.24
N LEU A 297 3.90 -1.77 38.17
CA LEU A 297 3.02 -0.61 37.95
C LEU A 297 1.70 -0.74 38.74
N ASP A 298 1.23 0.35 39.36
CA ASP A 298 -0.10 0.42 39.99
C ASP A 298 -1.19 0.41 38.91
N TYR A 299 -1.61 -0.79 38.53
CA TYR A 299 -2.54 -1.04 37.43
C TYR A 299 -4.02 -0.83 37.83
N SER A 300 -4.30 -0.57 39.12
CA SER A 300 -5.65 -0.40 39.65
C SER A 300 -6.32 0.89 39.15
N THR A 301 -5.53 1.87 38.73
CA THR A 301 -5.99 3.13 38.12
C THR A 301 -6.06 3.05 36.60
N SER A 302 -5.69 1.93 35.99
CA SER A 302 -5.77 1.73 34.54
C SER A 302 -7.23 1.50 34.12
N PRO A 303 -7.80 2.30 33.22
CA PRO A 303 -9.15 2.06 32.71
C PRO A 303 -9.31 0.69 31.99
N TYR A 304 -8.22 0.00 31.63
CA TYR A 304 -8.24 -1.39 31.15
C TYR A 304 -8.52 -2.42 32.25
N TYR A 305 -8.36 -2.07 33.53
CA TYR A 305 -8.69 -2.92 34.66
C TYR A 305 -10.21 -3.19 34.74
N GLY A 306 -11.03 -2.19 34.42
CA GLY A 306 -12.50 -2.34 34.35
C GLY A 306 -12.92 -3.30 33.24
N LEU A 307 -12.31 -3.17 32.05
CA LEU A 307 -12.53 -4.08 30.91
C LEU A 307 -12.11 -5.51 31.24
N ARG A 308 -10.94 -5.69 31.85
CA ARG A 308 -10.46 -6.99 32.32
C ARG A 308 -11.39 -7.58 33.38
N THR A 309 -11.86 -6.78 34.33
CA THR A 309 -12.77 -7.26 35.38
C THR A 309 -14.13 -7.65 34.82
N ALA A 310 -14.68 -6.88 33.87
CA ALA A 310 -15.90 -7.23 33.15
C ALA A 310 -15.71 -8.50 32.31
N PHE A 311 -14.56 -8.60 31.63
CA PHE A 311 -14.17 -9.79 30.88
C PHE A 311 -14.05 -11.01 31.79
N ASP A 312 -13.31 -10.93 32.88
CA ASP A 312 -13.15 -12.00 33.85
C ASP A 312 -14.50 -12.35 34.51
N LYS A 313 -15.37 -11.39 34.81
CA LYS A 313 -16.70 -11.71 35.36
C LYS A 313 -17.60 -12.46 34.37
N SER A 314 -17.61 -12.05 33.11
CA SER A 314 -18.51 -12.60 32.10
C SER A 314 -17.93 -13.80 31.35
N PHE A 315 -16.60 -13.93 31.33
CA PHE A 315 -15.86 -14.89 30.53
C PHE A 315 -14.71 -15.57 31.30
N ALA A 316 -14.58 -15.43 32.64
CA ALA A 316 -13.59 -16.17 33.42
C ALA A 316 -13.66 -17.65 33.05
N GLY A 317 -12.54 -18.09 32.46
CA GLY A 317 -12.50 -19.27 31.66
C GLY A 317 -12.93 -20.53 32.40
N ILE A 318 -13.25 -21.54 31.61
CA ILE A 318 -13.03 -22.92 31.99
C ILE A 318 -11.50 -23.10 32.13
N LYS A 319 -10.91 -22.80 33.29
CA LYS A 319 -9.50 -23.14 33.55
C LYS A 319 -9.39 -24.65 33.70
N LEU A 320 -9.02 -25.34 32.62
CA LEU A 320 -8.74 -26.78 32.62
C LEU A 320 -7.32 -27.01 32.12
N ASP A 321 -6.57 -27.81 32.87
CA ASP A 321 -5.27 -28.30 32.45
C ASP A 321 -5.48 -29.52 31.53
N LEU A 322 -5.69 -29.26 30.25
CA LEU A 322 -5.86 -30.29 29.22
C LEU A 322 -4.48 -30.81 28.81
N ARG A 323 -4.34 -32.13 28.69
CA ARG A 323 -3.10 -32.78 28.25
C ARG A 323 -2.85 -32.58 26.75
N TYR A 324 -3.92 -32.48 25.95
CA TYR A 324 -3.87 -32.42 24.49
C TYR A 324 -4.76 -31.32 23.89
N PRO A 325 -4.60 -30.03 24.29
CA PRO A 325 -5.55 -28.97 23.95
C PRO A 325 -5.76 -28.78 22.44
N GLU A 326 -4.71 -28.85 21.61
CA GLU A 326 -4.86 -28.69 20.16
C GLU A 326 -5.60 -29.86 19.51
N LEU A 327 -5.44 -31.08 20.02
CA LEU A 327 -6.17 -32.25 19.51
C LEU A 327 -7.62 -32.25 19.94
N VAL A 328 -7.90 -31.80 21.17
CA VAL A 328 -9.26 -31.62 21.66
C VAL A 328 -10.03 -30.67 20.73
N ASP A 329 -9.46 -29.51 20.39
CA ASP A 329 -10.09 -28.57 19.46
C ASP A 329 -10.35 -29.21 18.08
N ARG A 330 -9.36 -29.93 17.53
CA ARG A 330 -9.49 -30.61 16.21
C ARG A 330 -10.61 -31.64 16.20
N ILE A 331 -10.73 -32.45 17.26
CA ILE A 331 -11.78 -33.46 17.35
C ILE A 331 -13.15 -32.80 17.51
N ILE A 332 -13.27 -31.73 18.30
CA ILE A 332 -14.53 -31.01 18.43
C ILE A 332 -14.93 -30.35 17.10
N TYR A 333 -13.98 -29.82 16.32
CA TYR A 333 -14.27 -29.32 14.97
C TYR A 333 -14.82 -30.41 14.05
N TRP A 334 -14.30 -31.63 14.13
CA TRP A 334 -14.84 -32.79 13.42
C TRP A 334 -16.25 -33.16 13.88
N LEU A 335 -16.45 -33.23 15.20
CA LEU A 335 -17.76 -33.54 15.77
C LEU A 335 -18.81 -32.49 15.38
N LEU A 336 -18.45 -31.20 15.34
CA LEU A 336 -19.34 -30.12 14.87
C LEU A 336 -19.60 -30.14 13.36
N TYR A 337 -18.73 -30.77 12.57
CA TYR A 337 -18.93 -30.97 11.14
C TYR A 337 -19.86 -32.17 10.89
N LEU A 338 -19.61 -33.29 11.58
CA LEU A 338 -20.40 -34.52 11.46
C LEU A 338 -21.78 -34.39 12.12
N HIS A 339 -21.86 -33.63 13.21
CA HIS A 339 -23.08 -33.39 13.97
C HIS A 339 -23.29 -31.88 14.20
N PRO A 340 -23.77 -31.14 13.17
CA PRO A 340 -24.01 -29.71 13.28
C PRO A 340 -25.06 -29.38 14.35
N GLN A 341 -24.68 -28.57 15.33
CA GLN A 341 -25.59 -28.09 16.37
C GLN A 341 -26.54 -27.03 15.81
N SER A 342 -27.85 -27.19 16.04
CA SER A 342 -28.90 -26.39 15.41
C SER A 342 -28.84 -24.88 15.69
N GLN A 343 -28.30 -24.48 16.85
CA GLN A 343 -28.16 -23.09 17.26
C GLN A 343 -26.77 -22.49 17.01
N LYS A 344 -25.89 -23.19 16.26
CA LYS A 344 -24.48 -22.81 16.08
C LYS A 344 -24.27 -21.35 15.64
N ILE A 345 -24.99 -20.90 14.62
CA ILE A 345 -24.86 -19.52 14.11
C ILE A 345 -25.46 -18.49 15.08
N GLU A 346 -26.61 -18.79 15.69
CA GLU A 346 -27.22 -17.90 16.69
C GLU A 346 -26.33 -17.74 17.92
N PHE A 347 -25.76 -18.84 18.42
CA PHE A 347 -24.79 -18.83 19.51
C PHE A 347 -23.59 -17.93 19.18
N ARG A 348 -23.01 -18.11 17.99
CA ARG A 348 -21.86 -17.34 17.49
C ARG A 348 -22.15 -15.83 17.43
N LEU A 349 -23.29 -15.45 16.85
CA LEU A 349 -23.70 -14.05 16.74
C LEU A 349 -24.07 -13.46 18.11
N ASN A 350 -24.73 -14.23 18.98
CA ASN A 350 -25.03 -13.84 20.35
C ASN A 350 -23.74 -13.64 21.16
N LEU A 351 -22.72 -14.48 20.97
CA LEU A 351 -21.44 -14.34 21.65
C LEU A 351 -20.75 -13.04 21.22
N LEU A 352 -20.68 -12.75 19.92
CA LEU A 352 -20.13 -11.48 19.44
C LEU A 352 -20.92 -10.28 20.01
N THR A 353 -22.25 -10.34 19.96
CA THR A 353 -23.13 -9.30 20.54
C THR A 353 -22.85 -9.13 22.04
N HIS A 354 -22.72 -10.23 22.78
CA HIS A 354 -22.47 -10.23 24.21
C HIS A 354 -21.10 -9.63 24.55
N VAL A 355 -20.04 -10.01 23.81
CA VAL A 355 -18.70 -9.41 23.92
C VAL A 355 -18.75 -7.91 23.65
N LEU A 356 -19.39 -7.50 22.56
CA LEU A 356 -19.49 -6.09 22.15
C LEU A 356 -20.29 -5.23 23.13
N ALA A 357 -21.34 -5.78 23.74
CA ALA A 357 -22.18 -5.05 24.70
C ALA A 357 -21.64 -5.07 26.14
N THR A 358 -20.94 -6.14 26.54
CA THR A 358 -20.45 -6.33 27.92
C THR A 358 -19.14 -5.58 28.16
N LEU A 359 -18.32 -5.40 27.13
CA LEU A 359 -17.00 -4.79 27.25
C LEU A 359 -16.98 -3.27 27.05
N VAL A 360 -18.12 -2.56 27.03
CA VAL A 360 -18.12 -1.15 26.58
C VAL A 360 -19.04 -0.25 27.38
N ASP A 361 -18.41 0.67 28.12
CA ASP A 361 -18.79 2.07 28.05
C ASP A 361 -17.83 2.75 27.04
N PRO A 362 -18.32 3.27 25.89
CA PRO A 362 -17.45 3.85 24.87
C PRO A 362 -16.66 5.05 25.39
N LEU A 363 -17.20 5.74 26.39
CA LEU A 363 -16.59 6.94 26.98
C LEU A 363 -15.40 6.57 27.88
N GLU A 364 -15.49 5.47 28.63
CA GLU A 364 -14.38 4.96 29.46
C GLU A 364 -13.25 4.36 28.61
N LEU A 365 -13.60 3.70 27.50
CA LEU A 365 -12.62 3.22 26.52
C LEU A 365 -11.92 4.38 25.78
N GLN A 366 -12.64 5.46 25.45
CA GLN A 366 -12.02 6.63 24.83
C GLN A 366 -11.06 7.37 25.78
N LYS A 367 -11.42 7.49 27.07
CA LYS A 367 -10.53 8.04 28.11
C LYS A 367 -9.28 7.19 28.32
N SER A 368 -9.40 5.85 28.20
CA SER A 368 -8.27 4.93 28.39
C SER A 368 -7.18 5.08 27.33
N ILE A 369 -7.60 5.23 26.07
CA ILE A 369 -6.70 5.29 24.93
C ILE A 369 -5.91 6.61 24.91
N ALA A 370 -6.51 7.70 25.41
CA ALA A 370 -5.90 9.04 25.40
C ALA A 370 -4.70 9.23 26.35
N ILE A 371 -4.41 8.30 27.27
CA ILE A 371 -3.53 8.57 28.42
C ILE A 371 -2.05 8.10 28.27
N ASN A 372 -1.60 7.34 27.27
CA ASN A 372 -0.18 6.89 27.27
C ASN A 372 0.46 6.50 25.91
N GLU A 373 1.45 7.23 25.42
CA GLU A 373 2.06 6.98 24.09
C GLU A 373 3.29 6.03 24.07
N ARG A 374 3.81 5.53 25.20
CA ARG A 374 5.08 4.76 25.20
C ARG A 374 5.08 3.36 25.82
N SER A 375 4.10 2.99 26.64
CA SER A 375 4.04 1.64 27.26
C SER A 375 3.05 0.68 26.60
N GLN A 376 2.27 1.13 25.61
CA GLN A 376 1.03 0.49 25.15
C GLN A 376 1.16 -0.78 24.27
N GLN A 377 2.33 -1.15 23.73
CA GLN A 377 2.37 -2.27 22.76
C GLN A 377 2.05 -3.66 23.35
N ILE A 378 2.07 -3.81 24.68
CA ILE A 378 1.91 -5.11 25.35
C ILE A 378 0.49 -5.27 25.95
N ASP A 379 -0.20 -4.16 26.29
CA ASP A 379 -1.38 -4.17 27.17
C ASP A 379 -2.76 -4.17 26.46
N THR A 380 -2.82 -4.08 25.13
CA THR A 380 -4.08 -4.27 24.38
C THR A 380 -4.06 -5.52 23.51
N TYR A 381 -2.88 -6.04 23.18
CA TYR A 381 -2.66 -7.12 22.23
C TYR A 381 -3.58 -8.33 22.44
N ASP A 382 -3.80 -8.73 23.68
CA ASP A 382 -4.60 -9.91 24.03
C ASP A 382 -6.10 -9.67 23.87
N LEU A 383 -6.58 -8.49 24.25
CA LEU A 383 -7.97 -8.08 24.05
C LEU A 383 -8.28 -7.94 22.55
N GLU A 384 -7.37 -7.34 21.78
CA GLU A 384 -7.49 -7.20 20.33
C GLU A 384 -7.55 -8.57 19.64
N ASN A 385 -6.67 -9.49 20.03
CA ASN A 385 -6.66 -10.87 19.50
C ASN A 385 -7.92 -11.63 19.87
N PHE A 386 -8.43 -11.45 21.10
CA PHE A 386 -9.68 -12.07 21.53
C PHE A 386 -10.87 -11.57 20.70
N ILE A 387 -11.02 -10.25 20.53
CA ILE A 387 -12.09 -9.67 19.71
C ILE A 387 -11.98 -10.15 18.27
N ALA A 388 -10.77 -10.18 17.71
CA ALA A 388 -10.53 -10.73 16.37
C ALA A 388 -10.93 -12.20 16.28
N ALA A 389 -10.62 -13.02 17.29
CA ALA A 389 -11.01 -14.42 17.36
C ALA A 389 -12.53 -14.60 17.43
N VAL A 390 -13.24 -13.86 18.29
CA VAL A 390 -14.71 -13.90 18.39
C VAL A 390 -15.37 -13.41 17.11
N LYS A 391 -14.85 -12.34 16.49
CA LYS A 391 -15.31 -11.83 15.20
C LYS A 391 -15.21 -12.90 14.11
N ASN A 392 -14.05 -13.54 13.99
CA ASN A 392 -13.82 -14.59 13.00
C ASN A 392 -14.68 -15.83 13.29
N PHE A 393 -14.86 -16.18 14.56
CA PHE A 393 -15.74 -17.26 14.99
C PHE A 393 -17.21 -16.99 14.65
N ALA A 394 -17.63 -15.72 14.68
CA ALA A 394 -18.97 -15.28 14.35
C ALA A 394 -19.23 -15.05 12.86
N GLN A 395 -18.20 -15.15 12.01
CA GLN A 395 -18.35 -14.92 10.57
C GLN A 395 -19.29 -15.98 9.95
N PRO A 396 -20.38 -15.54 9.27
CA PRO A 396 -21.30 -16.44 8.59
C PRO A 396 -20.60 -17.18 7.45
N GLY A 397 -20.98 -18.45 7.25
CA GLY A 397 -20.66 -19.20 6.03
C GLY A 397 -21.51 -18.76 4.84
N GLU A 398 -21.26 -19.35 3.67
CA GLU A 398 -22.01 -19.03 2.44
C GLU A 398 -23.44 -19.58 2.44
N GLU A 399 -23.70 -20.60 3.25
CA GLU A 399 -24.99 -21.29 3.37
C GLU A 399 -25.93 -20.64 4.39
N GLU A 400 -25.44 -19.65 5.14
CA GLU A 400 -26.21 -18.98 6.19
C GLU A 400 -27.30 -18.06 5.61
N SER A 401 -28.38 -17.87 6.36
CA SER A 401 -29.50 -17.05 5.89
C SER A 401 -29.14 -15.55 5.77
N ASP A 402 -29.80 -14.85 4.86
CA ASP A 402 -29.66 -13.39 4.71
C ASP A 402 -29.86 -12.63 6.04
N LYS A 403 -30.75 -13.13 6.91
CA LYS A 403 -30.99 -12.56 8.24
C LYS A 403 -29.76 -12.67 9.15
N HIS A 404 -29.05 -13.80 9.12
CA HIS A 404 -27.82 -13.99 9.90
C HIS A 404 -26.68 -13.13 9.36
N ILE A 405 -26.55 -13.07 8.02
CA ILE A 405 -25.56 -12.22 7.36
C ILE A 405 -25.82 -10.74 7.68
N TRP A 406 -27.08 -10.29 7.64
CA TRP A 406 -27.48 -8.94 8.03
C TRP A 406 -27.09 -8.63 9.48
N ARG A 407 -27.47 -9.51 10.42
CA ARG A 407 -27.15 -9.33 11.84
C ARG A 407 -25.64 -9.24 12.07
N TRP A 408 -24.86 -10.09 11.40
CA TRP A 408 -23.41 -10.02 11.44
C TRP A 408 -22.88 -8.71 10.85
N TRP A 409 -23.39 -8.30 9.69
CA TRP A 409 -23.03 -7.05 9.00
C TRP A 409 -23.23 -5.82 9.89
N GLN A 410 -24.36 -5.74 10.62
CA GLN A 410 -24.64 -4.66 11.58
C GLN A 410 -23.55 -4.57 12.66
N MET A 411 -23.16 -5.72 13.26
CA MET A 411 -22.15 -5.76 14.31
C MET A 411 -20.77 -5.33 13.80
N ILE A 412 -20.35 -5.81 12.62
CA ILE A 412 -19.03 -5.48 12.07
C ILE A 412 -18.95 -4.01 11.65
N ASN A 413 -20.02 -3.45 11.07
CA ASN A 413 -20.05 -2.03 10.75
C ASN A 413 -20.08 -1.17 12.01
N TRP A 414 -20.75 -1.61 13.07
CA TRP A 414 -20.70 -0.92 14.35
C TRP A 414 -19.28 -0.89 14.93
N ILE A 415 -18.55 -1.99 14.85
CA ILE A 415 -17.14 -2.05 15.23
C ILE A 415 -16.31 -1.01 14.44
N ASP A 416 -16.48 -0.94 13.11
CA ASP A 416 -15.75 0.02 12.26
C ASP A 416 -16.18 1.48 12.46
N GLY A 417 -17.44 1.70 12.83
CA GLY A 417 -18.05 3.01 13.05
C GLY A 417 -17.92 3.58 14.46
N SER A 418 -17.40 2.81 15.42
CA SER A 418 -17.29 3.18 16.85
C SER A 418 -15.84 3.15 17.34
N ILE A 419 -15.57 3.51 18.60
CA ILE A 419 -14.22 3.53 19.20
C ILE A 419 -13.46 2.19 19.07
N TRP A 420 -14.18 1.08 18.90
CA TRP A 420 -13.63 -0.25 18.68
C TRP A 420 -12.65 -0.37 17.51
N HIS A 421 -12.79 0.49 16.50
CA HIS A 421 -11.90 0.52 15.36
C HIS A 421 -10.43 0.78 15.75
N GLN A 422 -10.17 1.36 16.93
CA GLN A 422 -8.82 1.60 17.47
C GLN A 422 -8.18 0.34 18.06
N LEU A 423 -8.99 -0.66 18.43
CA LEU A 423 -8.57 -1.96 18.98
C LEU A 423 -8.45 -3.06 17.91
N ILE A 424 -8.49 -2.71 16.62
CA ILE A 424 -8.31 -3.69 15.55
C ILE A 424 -6.94 -3.46 14.90
N ARG A 425 -6.00 -4.35 15.25
CA ARG A 425 -4.59 -4.30 14.83
C ARG A 425 -4.35 -4.31 13.31
N TYR A 426 -5.32 -4.78 12.52
CA TYR A 426 -5.15 -5.09 11.09
C TYR A 426 -6.08 -4.31 10.13
N GLY A 427 -6.63 -3.16 10.52
CA GLY A 427 -7.42 -2.31 9.61
C GLY A 427 -8.92 -2.33 9.89
N ARG A 428 -9.74 -2.45 8.83
CA ARG A 428 -11.21 -2.49 8.93
C ARG A 428 -11.69 -3.87 9.40
N ALA A 429 -12.75 -3.89 10.21
CA ALA A 429 -13.44 -5.11 10.61
C ALA A 429 -14.16 -5.74 9.40
N VAL A 430 -14.74 -4.90 8.54
CA VAL A 430 -15.24 -5.27 7.22
C VAL A 430 -14.06 -5.60 6.30
N ASN A 431 -14.21 -6.67 5.50
CA ASN A 431 -13.28 -6.98 4.41
C ASN A 431 -13.97 -6.84 3.05
N LEU A 432 -13.16 -6.88 1.99
CA LEU A 432 -13.59 -6.64 0.63
C LEU A 432 -14.72 -7.58 0.16
N ARG A 433 -14.62 -8.89 0.47
CA ARG A 433 -15.66 -9.84 0.08
C ARG A 433 -16.97 -9.57 0.83
N ASN A 434 -16.88 -9.27 2.12
CA ASN A 434 -18.06 -9.07 2.97
C ASN A 434 -18.86 -7.84 2.54
N ILE A 435 -18.21 -6.74 2.15
CA ILE A 435 -18.93 -5.57 1.62
C ILE A 435 -19.55 -5.83 0.24
N ALA A 436 -18.88 -6.61 -0.61
CA ALA A 436 -19.44 -7.02 -1.90
C ALA A 436 -20.67 -7.92 -1.75
N VAL A 437 -20.63 -8.88 -0.80
CA VAL A 437 -21.79 -9.71 -0.44
C VAL A 437 -22.92 -8.86 0.16
N ALA A 438 -22.60 -7.90 1.04
CA ALA A 438 -23.58 -6.99 1.62
C ALA A 438 -24.27 -6.14 0.54
N HIS A 439 -23.54 -5.67 -0.47
CA HIS A 439 -24.13 -4.96 -1.62
C HIS A 439 -25.07 -5.85 -2.43
N ARG A 440 -24.64 -7.08 -2.75
CA ARG A 440 -25.49 -8.07 -3.45
C ARG A 440 -26.81 -8.34 -2.73
N LEU A 441 -26.78 -8.38 -1.39
CA LEU A 441 -27.96 -8.59 -0.54
C LEU A 441 -28.76 -7.31 -0.26
N GLY A 442 -28.33 -6.15 -0.77
CA GLY A 442 -28.99 -4.86 -0.56
C GLY A 442 -28.75 -4.22 0.81
N PHE A 443 -27.79 -4.73 1.58
CA PHE A 443 -27.41 -4.22 2.91
C PHE A 443 -26.42 -3.05 2.85
N ALA A 444 -25.70 -2.91 1.75
CA ALA A 444 -24.74 -1.85 1.49
C ALA A 444 -25.01 -1.20 0.12
N SER A 445 -24.84 0.11 0.04
CA SER A 445 -24.93 0.87 -1.20
C SER A 445 -23.63 0.80 -2.00
N SER A 446 -23.65 1.21 -3.27
CA SER A 446 -22.41 1.39 -4.05
C SER A 446 -21.50 2.46 -3.41
N ALA A 447 -22.07 3.44 -2.71
CA ALA A 447 -21.32 4.45 -1.98
C ALA A 447 -20.51 3.82 -0.83
N ASP A 448 -21.06 2.83 -0.12
CA ASP A 448 -20.32 2.09 0.92
C ASP A 448 -19.11 1.35 0.35
N VAL A 449 -19.25 0.74 -0.84
CA VAL A 449 -18.15 0.03 -1.52
C VAL A 449 -17.03 0.99 -1.95
N ILE A 450 -17.38 2.13 -2.54
CA ILE A 450 -16.42 3.19 -2.90
C ILE A 450 -15.72 3.71 -1.63
N TYR A 451 -16.51 3.96 -0.59
CA TYR A 451 -16.01 4.41 0.71
C TYR A 451 -15.08 3.40 1.36
N TYR A 452 -15.32 2.10 1.16
CA TYR A 452 -14.43 1.04 1.61
C TYR A 452 -13.04 1.13 0.97
N LEU A 453 -13.00 1.33 -0.34
CA LEU A 453 -11.75 1.35 -1.10
C LEU A 453 -10.93 2.62 -0.91
N LEU A 454 -11.58 3.76 -0.70
CA LEU A 454 -10.93 5.07 -0.76
C LEU A 454 -11.23 5.99 0.42
N GLY A 455 -12.34 5.78 1.12
CA GLY A 455 -12.78 6.61 2.24
C GLY A 455 -11.91 6.46 3.50
N ASN A 456 -11.81 7.51 4.32
CA ASN A 456 -11.18 7.46 5.63
C ASN A 456 -11.89 8.38 6.64
N ARG A 457 -12.69 7.79 7.56
CA ARG A 457 -13.53 8.56 8.51
C ARG A 457 -12.72 9.43 9.49
N PHE A 458 -11.41 9.19 9.62
CA PHE A 458 -10.58 9.70 10.73
C PHE A 458 -9.46 10.67 10.29
N GLU A 459 -9.54 11.19 9.05
CA GLU A 459 -8.65 12.24 8.55
C GLU A 459 -9.21 13.61 9.02
N PRO A 460 -8.73 14.18 10.15
CA PRO A 460 -7.35 14.66 10.29
C PRO A 460 -6.62 14.36 11.62
N GLU A 461 -7.09 13.45 12.47
CA GLU A 461 -6.65 13.32 13.88
C GLU A 461 -5.38 12.47 14.11
N ILE A 462 -4.76 11.95 13.06
CA ILE A 462 -3.69 10.95 13.20
C ILE A 462 -2.31 11.60 12.93
N PRO A 463 -1.52 11.93 13.97
CA PRO A 463 -0.19 12.55 13.80
C PRO A 463 0.79 11.62 13.08
N GLU A 464 1.86 12.15 12.49
CA GLU A 464 2.88 11.35 11.79
C GLU A 464 3.62 10.33 12.69
N SER A 465 3.56 10.51 14.02
CA SER A 465 4.02 9.55 15.04
C SER A 465 3.07 8.36 15.26
N ALA A 466 1.99 8.28 14.48
CA ALA A 466 0.98 7.25 14.57
C ALA A 466 1.53 5.83 14.52
N THR A 467 0.92 4.98 15.35
CA THR A 467 1.32 3.58 15.50
C THR A 467 1.21 2.80 14.17
N PRO A 468 1.92 1.68 13.99
CA PRO A 468 1.81 0.84 12.79
C PRO A 468 0.35 0.48 12.42
N ILE A 469 -0.53 0.35 13.42
CA ILE A 469 -1.96 0.04 13.26
C ILE A 469 -2.70 1.17 12.51
N GLN A 470 -2.37 2.43 12.82
CA GLN A 470 -2.94 3.60 12.17
C GLN A 470 -2.38 3.80 10.74
N GLN A 471 -1.18 3.30 10.45
CA GLN A 471 -0.55 3.33 9.13
C GLN A 471 -1.14 2.30 8.14
N VAL A 472 -1.63 1.14 8.62
CA VAL A 472 -2.29 0.10 7.78
C VAL A 472 -3.47 0.67 7.00
N ARG A 473 -4.16 1.69 7.51
CA ARG A 473 -5.30 2.34 6.83
C ARG A 473 -4.93 3.15 5.58
N ARG A 474 -3.63 3.36 5.31
CA ARG A 474 -3.13 4.19 4.19
C ARG A 474 -2.53 3.38 3.03
N ASP A 475 -2.54 2.05 3.08
CA ASP A 475 -1.85 1.22 2.09
C ASP A 475 -2.68 0.91 0.83
N PHE A 476 -4.00 1.13 0.89
CA PHE A 476 -4.96 0.89 -0.19
C PHE A 476 -4.80 -0.51 -0.82
N SER A 477 -4.52 -1.53 -0.02
CA SER A 477 -4.22 -2.91 -0.46
C SER A 477 -5.32 -3.53 -1.35
N ASP A 478 -6.59 -3.35 -1.02
CA ASP A 478 -7.70 -3.85 -1.84
C ASP A 478 -7.84 -3.10 -3.16
N LEU A 479 -7.72 -1.76 -3.14
CA LEU A 479 -7.69 -0.95 -4.36
C LEU A 479 -6.51 -1.34 -5.26
N LYS A 480 -5.34 -1.59 -4.67
CA LYS A 480 -4.16 -2.11 -5.36
C LYS A 480 -4.46 -3.43 -6.07
N ASN A 481 -5.11 -4.37 -5.39
CA ASN A 481 -5.44 -5.68 -5.97
C ASN A 481 -6.50 -5.56 -7.09
N LEU A 482 -7.53 -4.76 -6.88
CA LEU A 482 -8.64 -4.56 -7.84
C LEU A 482 -8.25 -3.72 -9.06
N THR A 483 -7.13 -3.00 -9.00
CA THR A 483 -6.61 -2.21 -10.13
C THR A 483 -5.50 -2.92 -10.90
N ARG A 484 -5.23 -4.20 -10.62
CA ARG A 484 -4.35 -5.05 -11.45
C ARG A 484 -4.98 -5.29 -12.82
N ARG A 485 -4.16 -5.66 -13.81
CA ARG A 485 -4.63 -5.87 -15.18
C ARG A 485 -5.36 -7.21 -15.34
N LYS A 486 -4.89 -8.26 -14.68
CA LYS A 486 -5.52 -9.59 -14.67
C LYS A 486 -6.34 -9.76 -13.39
N LEU A 487 -7.67 -9.83 -13.56
CA LEU A 487 -8.66 -10.05 -12.49
C LEU A 487 -9.44 -11.37 -12.70
N SER A 488 -8.98 -12.23 -13.62
CA SER A 488 -9.75 -13.34 -14.23
C SER A 488 -10.29 -14.40 -13.27
N ASP A 489 -9.78 -14.44 -12.04
CA ASP A 489 -10.09 -15.51 -11.08
C ASP A 489 -10.99 -15.01 -9.93
N LEU A 490 -11.55 -13.80 -10.04
CA LEU A 490 -12.41 -13.24 -9.01
C LEU A 490 -13.86 -13.74 -9.16
N ASP A 491 -14.45 -14.13 -8.03
CA ASP A 491 -15.86 -14.48 -7.88
C ASP A 491 -16.76 -13.34 -8.44
N PRO A 492 -17.81 -13.63 -9.22
CA PRO A 492 -18.75 -12.64 -9.74
C PRO A 492 -19.34 -11.69 -8.69
N VAL A 493 -19.40 -12.08 -7.40
CA VAL A 493 -19.80 -11.19 -6.30
C VAL A 493 -18.92 -9.93 -6.23
N MET A 494 -17.68 -10.01 -6.72
CA MET A 494 -16.70 -8.92 -6.72
C MET A 494 -16.93 -7.85 -7.79
N ASN A 495 -17.88 -8.03 -8.72
CA ASN A 495 -18.10 -7.10 -9.83
C ASN A 495 -18.34 -5.66 -9.36
N ILE A 496 -19.14 -5.46 -8.31
CA ILE A 496 -19.37 -4.12 -7.74
C ILE A 496 -18.08 -3.48 -7.22
N ALA A 497 -17.18 -4.26 -6.62
CA ALA A 497 -15.90 -3.75 -6.14
C ALA A 497 -14.97 -3.37 -7.30
N ILE A 498 -15.00 -4.11 -8.41
CA ILE A 498 -14.26 -3.80 -9.63
C ILE A 498 -14.76 -2.48 -10.23
N GLU A 499 -16.09 -2.29 -10.31
CA GLU A 499 -16.71 -1.05 -10.77
C GLU A 499 -16.37 0.13 -9.86
N ALA A 500 -16.47 -0.05 -8.54
CA ALA A 500 -16.09 0.96 -7.56
C ALA A 500 -14.60 1.32 -7.66
N ALA A 501 -13.71 0.33 -7.84
CA ALA A 501 -12.28 0.55 -8.02
C ALA A 501 -11.97 1.33 -9.30
N LYS A 502 -12.73 1.11 -10.39
CA LYS A 502 -12.63 1.92 -11.62
C LYS A 502 -12.98 3.38 -11.36
N LEU A 503 -14.10 3.65 -10.67
CA LEU A 503 -14.48 5.02 -10.29
C LEU A 503 -13.42 5.69 -9.40
N CYS A 504 -12.90 4.96 -8.41
CA CYS A 504 -11.80 5.43 -7.56
C CYS A 504 -10.56 5.78 -8.39
N ARG A 505 -10.13 4.89 -9.29
CA ARG A 505 -8.98 5.11 -10.18
C ARG A 505 -9.16 6.34 -11.04
N ASP A 506 -10.31 6.50 -11.68
CA ASP A 506 -10.58 7.62 -12.58
C ASP A 506 -10.54 8.96 -11.81
N ARG A 507 -11.11 9.00 -10.60
CA ARG A 507 -11.05 10.17 -9.72
C ARG A 507 -9.63 10.49 -9.23
N ILE A 508 -8.88 9.46 -8.81
CA ILE A 508 -7.48 9.63 -8.40
C ILE A 508 -6.66 10.22 -9.54
N LEU A 509 -6.85 9.71 -10.77
CA LEU A 509 -6.16 10.21 -11.96
C LEU A 509 -6.56 11.64 -12.31
N GLU A 510 -7.84 12.00 -12.18
CA GLU A 510 -8.32 13.37 -12.38
C GLU A 510 -7.55 14.36 -11.50
N ILE A 511 -7.44 14.05 -10.20
CA ILE A 511 -6.77 14.89 -9.21
C ILE A 511 -5.26 14.94 -9.46
N GLU A 512 -4.62 13.79 -9.64
CA GLU A 512 -3.17 13.70 -9.79
C GLU A 512 -2.67 14.20 -11.16
N CYS A 513 -3.50 14.19 -12.20
CA CYS A 513 -3.15 14.85 -13.47
C CYS A 513 -3.16 16.39 -13.35
N GLN A 514 -3.92 16.94 -12.41
CA GLN A 514 -4.02 18.38 -12.16
C GLN A 514 -3.09 18.87 -11.03
N ARG A 515 -2.37 17.96 -10.37
CA ARG A 515 -1.54 18.32 -9.21
C ARG A 515 -0.42 19.31 -9.56
N GLY A 516 -0.12 20.15 -8.59
CA GLY A 516 1.10 20.94 -8.56
C GLY A 516 2.28 20.18 -7.97
N ASP A 517 3.19 20.93 -7.35
CA ASP A 517 4.38 20.35 -6.72
C ASP A 517 4.02 19.62 -5.42
N LEU A 518 3.06 20.12 -4.64
CA LEU A 518 2.70 19.49 -3.36
C LEU A 518 1.90 18.17 -3.55
N PRO A 519 2.03 17.21 -2.60
CA PRO A 519 1.15 16.05 -2.55
C PRO A 519 -0.33 16.44 -2.40
N THR A 520 -1.22 15.62 -2.94
CA THR A 520 -2.68 15.76 -2.77
C THR A 520 -3.22 14.67 -1.84
N ALA A 521 -4.48 14.78 -1.41
CA ALA A 521 -5.15 13.70 -0.67
C ALA A 521 -5.16 12.36 -1.44
N ALA A 522 -5.09 12.40 -2.78
CA ALA A 522 -5.07 11.23 -3.65
C ALA A 522 -3.68 10.60 -3.81
N THR A 523 -2.60 11.25 -3.37
CA THR A 523 -1.22 10.87 -3.73
C THR A 523 -0.85 9.45 -3.29
N ASN A 524 -1.20 9.04 -2.07
CA ASN A 524 -0.93 7.67 -1.61
C ASN A 524 -1.79 6.63 -2.36
N ALA A 525 -3.05 6.96 -2.64
CA ALA A 525 -3.94 6.09 -3.42
C ALA A 525 -3.42 5.92 -4.87
N ALA A 526 -2.87 6.98 -5.46
CA ALA A 526 -2.24 6.93 -6.78
C ALA A 526 -1.01 6.01 -6.83
N LEU A 527 -0.18 6.02 -5.78
CA LEU A 527 0.95 5.10 -5.63
C LEU A 527 0.51 3.65 -5.39
N ALA A 528 -0.74 3.43 -4.96
CA ALA A 528 -1.32 2.11 -4.78
C ALA A 528 -1.91 1.51 -6.08
N LEU A 529 -2.28 2.34 -7.07
CA LEU A 529 -2.78 1.85 -8.36
C LEU A 529 -1.78 0.88 -9.04
N ARG A 530 -2.31 -0.13 -9.73
CA ARG A 530 -1.50 -1.16 -10.43
C ARG A 530 -1.65 -1.23 -11.94
N SER A 531 -2.69 -0.63 -12.49
CA SER A 531 -2.87 -0.46 -13.93
C SER A 531 -3.73 0.77 -14.20
N ILE A 532 -3.34 1.53 -15.21
CA ILE A 532 -4.12 2.64 -15.77
C ILE A 532 -4.13 2.53 -17.29
N GLU A 533 -5.17 3.05 -17.95
CA GLU A 533 -5.35 2.91 -19.39
C GLU A 533 -5.65 4.25 -20.07
N GLY A 534 -5.35 4.31 -21.37
CA GLY A 534 -5.82 5.36 -22.26
C GLY A 534 -4.76 6.39 -22.67
N ILE A 535 -4.76 6.72 -23.97
CA ILE A 535 -3.95 7.81 -24.54
C ILE A 535 -4.16 9.16 -23.81
N PRO A 536 -5.39 9.61 -23.49
CA PRO A 536 -5.58 10.93 -22.88
C PRO A 536 -4.88 11.06 -21.52
N THR A 537 -4.90 9.99 -20.72
CA THR A 537 -4.25 9.92 -19.41
C THR A 537 -2.74 10.05 -19.56
N ILE A 538 -2.12 9.29 -20.47
CA ILE A 538 -0.66 9.32 -20.62
C ILE A 538 -0.15 10.65 -21.18
N VAL A 539 -0.90 11.28 -22.08
CA VAL A 539 -0.58 12.61 -22.60
C VAL A 539 -0.58 13.65 -21.48
N LYS A 540 -1.61 13.66 -20.62
CA LYS A 540 -1.67 14.55 -19.45
C LYS A 540 -0.52 14.33 -18.48
N LEU A 541 -0.19 13.07 -18.18
CA LEU A 541 0.95 12.75 -17.31
C LEU A 541 2.27 13.24 -17.92
N LEU A 542 2.49 13.04 -19.22
CA LEU A 542 3.71 13.49 -19.92
C LEU A 542 3.83 15.01 -19.93
N GLN A 543 2.72 15.74 -20.13
CA GLN A 543 2.69 17.20 -20.01
C GLN A 543 2.97 17.65 -18.57
N GLY A 544 2.38 16.98 -17.58
CA GLY A 544 2.51 17.33 -16.17
C GLY A 544 3.92 17.14 -15.60
N LEU A 545 4.67 16.15 -16.11
CA LEU A 545 6.06 15.91 -15.70
C LEU A 545 7.03 16.99 -16.23
N ASP A 546 6.63 17.71 -17.28
CA ASP A 546 7.42 18.75 -17.98
C ASP A 546 8.88 18.29 -18.23
N ASN A 547 9.86 19.12 -17.86
CA ASN A 547 11.29 18.87 -18.07
C ASN A 547 11.92 17.97 -16.99
N SER A 548 11.11 17.37 -16.10
CA SER A 548 11.62 16.48 -15.06
C SER A 548 11.99 15.12 -15.64
N THR A 549 13.04 14.51 -15.10
CA THR A 549 13.44 13.13 -15.45
C THR A 549 12.49 12.13 -14.82
N PHE A 550 12.33 10.96 -15.44
CA PHE A 550 11.59 9.86 -14.83
C PHE A 550 12.33 9.34 -13.60
N VAL A 551 11.59 9.07 -12.53
CA VAL A 551 12.15 8.48 -11.31
C VAL A 551 12.26 6.97 -11.52
N ARG A 552 13.48 6.45 -11.46
CA ARG A 552 13.79 5.02 -11.62
C ARG A 552 13.68 4.29 -10.27
N GLY A 553 13.28 3.01 -10.28
CA GLY A 553 13.21 2.18 -9.08
C GLY A 553 11.97 2.39 -8.20
N TYR A 554 12.05 1.85 -6.98
CA TYR A 554 11.04 2.01 -5.94
C TYR A 554 11.13 3.39 -5.30
N SER A 555 10.01 4.10 -5.30
CA SER A 555 9.84 5.40 -4.65
C SER A 555 9.34 5.22 -3.20
N TYR A 556 10.09 4.50 -2.35
CA TYR A 556 9.68 4.27 -0.95
C TYR A 556 9.41 5.61 -0.25
N GLY A 557 8.16 5.87 0.12
CA GLY A 557 7.72 7.10 0.79
C GLY A 557 7.90 8.40 -0.03
N ASN A 558 8.29 8.32 -1.30
CA ASN A 558 8.51 9.51 -2.11
C ASN A 558 7.22 9.94 -2.82
N GLN A 559 6.61 11.00 -2.29
CA GLN A 559 5.34 11.60 -2.76
C GLN A 559 5.55 12.77 -3.75
N SER A 560 6.76 12.94 -4.29
CA SER A 560 7.05 13.98 -5.28
C SER A 560 6.23 13.83 -6.55
N LYS A 561 5.95 14.95 -7.23
CA LYS A 561 5.22 14.96 -8.51
C LYS A 561 5.89 14.03 -9.53
N ALA A 562 7.21 14.11 -9.62
CA ALA A 562 7.99 13.26 -10.49
C ALA A 562 7.86 11.77 -10.12
N ALA A 563 7.88 11.41 -8.84
CA ALA A 563 7.74 10.03 -8.41
C ALA A 563 6.35 9.46 -8.72
N VAL A 564 5.28 10.18 -8.38
CA VAL A 564 3.91 9.70 -8.62
C VAL A 564 3.60 9.61 -10.11
N MET A 565 3.94 10.63 -10.90
CA MET A 565 3.74 10.58 -12.36
C MET A 565 4.57 9.47 -12.99
N SER A 566 5.82 9.26 -12.57
CA SER A 566 6.64 8.14 -13.06
C SER A 566 6.02 6.79 -12.67
N HIS A 567 5.49 6.64 -11.45
CA HIS A 567 4.77 5.43 -11.07
C HIS A 567 3.56 5.16 -11.97
N LEU A 568 2.68 6.16 -12.13
CA LEU A 568 1.48 6.06 -12.97
C LEU A 568 1.80 5.74 -14.43
N MET A 569 2.81 6.40 -15.01
CA MET A 569 3.30 6.13 -16.36
C MET A 569 3.84 4.70 -16.52
N ARG A 570 4.57 4.20 -15.53
CA ARG A 570 5.16 2.84 -15.58
C ARG A 570 4.09 1.75 -15.62
N ILE A 571 2.96 1.96 -14.96
CA ILE A 571 1.82 1.02 -14.92
C ILE A 571 0.75 1.32 -15.99
N SER A 572 1.05 2.21 -16.94
CA SER A 572 0.09 2.61 -17.96
C SER A 572 0.10 1.69 -19.18
N PHE A 573 -1.07 1.53 -19.80
CA PHE A 573 -1.26 0.76 -21.03
C PHE A 573 -2.16 1.50 -22.03
N PRO A 574 -2.01 1.24 -23.34
CA PRO A 574 -3.04 1.60 -24.30
C PRO A 574 -4.36 0.90 -23.95
N ALA A 575 -5.48 1.62 -24.06
CA ALA A 575 -6.81 1.03 -23.96
C ALA A 575 -7.09 0.12 -25.17
N SER A 576 -8.07 -0.77 -25.06
CA SER A 576 -8.40 -1.75 -26.11
C SER A 576 -8.78 -1.13 -27.47
N ASN A 577 -9.25 0.11 -27.46
CA ASN A 577 -9.66 0.88 -28.64
C ASN A 577 -8.64 1.98 -29.03
N ASP A 578 -7.53 2.11 -28.32
CA ASP A 578 -6.49 3.07 -28.66
C ASP A 578 -5.74 2.64 -29.93
N THR A 579 -5.30 3.61 -30.72
CA THR A 579 -4.51 3.34 -31.95
C THR A 579 -3.22 4.15 -31.97
N PRO A 580 -2.14 3.63 -32.59
CA PRO A 580 -0.89 4.38 -32.77
C PRO A 580 -1.08 5.73 -33.48
N VAL A 581 -2.01 5.81 -34.43
CA VAL A 581 -2.33 7.04 -35.17
C VAL A 581 -2.91 8.11 -34.24
N GLU A 582 -3.87 7.72 -33.40
CA GLU A 582 -4.49 8.64 -32.44
C GLU A 582 -3.49 9.11 -31.38
N PHE A 583 -2.62 8.21 -30.91
CA PHE A 583 -1.54 8.57 -30.00
C PHE A 583 -0.61 9.61 -30.63
N ALA A 584 -0.15 9.37 -31.87
CA ALA A 584 0.70 10.30 -32.61
C ALA A 584 0.05 11.68 -32.76
N ARG A 585 -1.26 11.74 -33.02
CA ARG A 585 -2.03 12.99 -33.11
C ARG A 585 -2.02 13.75 -31.78
N GLN A 586 -2.31 13.08 -30.67
CA GLN A 586 -2.41 13.72 -29.36
C GLN A 586 -1.05 14.18 -28.82
N VAL A 587 0.02 13.38 -28.95
CA VAL A 587 1.35 13.80 -28.46
C VAL A 587 1.92 14.97 -29.25
N ARG A 588 1.64 15.06 -30.56
CA ARG A 588 2.00 16.22 -31.40
C ARG A 588 1.21 17.47 -30.99
N ALA A 589 -0.10 17.33 -30.77
CA ALA A 589 -0.95 18.42 -30.27
C ALA A 589 -0.47 18.92 -28.89
N ALA A 590 -0.06 18.00 -28.03
CA ALA A 590 0.49 18.28 -26.71
C ALA A 590 1.94 18.81 -26.73
N LYS A 591 2.59 18.89 -27.90
CA LYS A 591 3.98 19.33 -28.09
C LYS A 591 4.99 18.56 -27.23
N ILE A 592 4.77 17.26 -27.04
CA ILE A 592 5.74 16.39 -26.35
C ILE A 592 6.96 16.19 -27.25
N SER A 593 8.16 16.40 -26.72
CA SER A 593 9.40 16.28 -27.50
C SER A 593 9.72 14.83 -27.86
N GLU A 594 10.38 14.63 -28.99
CA GLU A 594 10.90 13.33 -29.43
C GLU A 594 11.80 12.69 -28.36
N GLU A 595 12.71 13.46 -27.75
CA GLU A 595 13.57 12.96 -26.68
C GLU A 595 12.75 12.41 -25.49
N LYS A 596 11.67 13.09 -25.10
CA LYS A 596 10.81 12.64 -24.00
C LYS A 596 10.04 11.36 -24.37
N LEU A 597 9.58 11.25 -25.61
CA LEU A 597 8.92 10.05 -26.13
C LEU A 597 9.88 8.86 -26.18
N ILE A 598 11.12 9.07 -26.62
CA ILE A 598 12.15 8.02 -26.62
C ILE A 598 12.42 7.54 -25.19
N GLN A 599 12.63 8.46 -24.24
CA GLN A 599 12.82 8.10 -22.83
C GLN A 599 11.61 7.35 -22.26
N PHE A 600 10.39 7.76 -22.62
CA PHE A 600 9.16 7.09 -22.19
C PHE A 600 9.06 5.67 -22.74
N ALA A 601 9.50 5.42 -23.98
CA ALA A 601 9.52 4.07 -24.56
C ALA A 601 10.42 3.09 -23.79
N PHE A 602 11.56 3.55 -23.27
CA PHE A 602 12.40 2.72 -22.41
C PHE A 602 11.82 2.56 -21.01
N PHE A 603 11.14 3.58 -20.52
CA PHE A 603 10.56 3.57 -19.17
C PHE A 603 9.29 2.71 -19.07
N ALA A 604 8.48 2.67 -20.13
CA ALA A 604 7.23 1.91 -20.25
C ALA A 604 7.12 1.29 -21.66
N PRO A 605 7.91 0.23 -21.98
CA PRO A 605 8.02 -0.36 -23.32
C PRO A 605 6.74 -0.94 -23.89
N GLN A 606 5.70 -1.14 -23.07
CA GLN A 606 4.36 -1.45 -23.58
C GLN A 606 3.78 -0.38 -24.54
N TRP A 607 4.32 0.86 -24.54
CA TRP A 607 3.93 1.93 -25.46
C TRP A 607 4.82 2.02 -26.71
N VAL A 608 5.85 1.20 -26.84
CA VAL A 608 6.92 1.40 -27.85
C VAL A 608 6.39 1.43 -29.29
N ASN A 609 5.39 0.60 -29.63
CA ASN A 609 4.80 0.57 -30.97
C ASN A 609 4.03 1.86 -31.29
N TYR A 610 3.37 2.45 -30.29
CA TYR A 610 2.66 3.72 -30.43
C TYR A 610 3.66 4.88 -30.61
N ILE A 611 4.77 4.82 -29.86
CA ILE A 611 5.83 5.82 -29.92
C ILE A 611 6.56 5.76 -31.26
N GLN A 612 6.88 4.57 -31.77
CA GLN A 612 7.49 4.39 -33.09
C GLN A 612 6.69 5.11 -34.19
N GLN A 613 5.37 4.97 -34.18
CA GLN A 613 4.49 5.65 -35.13
C GLN A 613 4.48 7.17 -34.96
N ALA A 614 4.60 7.65 -33.71
CA ALA A 614 4.58 9.08 -33.41
C ALA A 614 5.84 9.81 -33.89
N ILE A 615 7.01 9.19 -33.68
CA ILE A 615 8.33 9.74 -34.06
C ILE A 615 8.76 9.37 -35.47
N ASP A 616 8.02 8.48 -36.14
CA ASP A 616 8.27 8.03 -37.52
C ASP A 616 9.69 7.47 -37.74
N LEU A 617 10.11 6.58 -36.83
CA LEU A 617 11.45 5.99 -36.84
C LEU A 617 11.40 4.45 -37.01
N PRO A 618 11.58 3.92 -38.23
CA PRO A 618 11.63 2.48 -38.46
C PRO A 618 12.70 1.79 -37.62
N GLY A 619 12.40 0.60 -37.09
CA GLY A 619 13.33 -0.17 -36.26
C GLY A 619 13.49 0.33 -34.81
N PHE A 620 12.80 1.42 -34.43
CA PHE A 620 12.84 1.96 -33.07
C PHE A 620 12.41 0.93 -32.02
N ALA A 621 11.27 0.27 -32.24
CA ALA A 621 10.75 -0.71 -31.30
C ALA A 621 11.69 -1.90 -31.11
N GLU A 622 12.31 -2.36 -32.20
CA GLU A 622 13.31 -3.43 -32.16
C GLU A 622 14.54 -3.03 -31.33
N GLY A 623 15.03 -1.79 -31.48
CA GLY A 623 16.15 -1.29 -30.68
C GLY A 623 15.84 -1.17 -29.19
N VAL A 624 14.64 -0.71 -28.84
CA VAL A 624 14.19 -0.65 -27.43
C VAL A 624 14.15 -2.07 -26.84
N TRP A 625 13.50 -3.02 -27.52
CA TRP A 625 13.39 -4.40 -27.03
C TRP A 625 14.75 -5.10 -26.94
N TRP A 626 15.66 -4.85 -27.88
CA TRP A 626 17.02 -5.39 -27.82
C TRP A 626 17.74 -4.92 -26.56
N ILE A 627 17.67 -3.62 -26.23
CA ILE A 627 18.27 -3.10 -25.00
C ILE A 627 17.64 -3.72 -23.76
N HIS A 628 16.30 -3.81 -23.69
CA HIS A 628 15.60 -4.43 -22.56
C HIS A 628 16.03 -5.88 -22.35
N ALA A 629 16.10 -6.67 -23.44
CA ALA A 629 16.49 -8.07 -23.41
C ALA A 629 17.91 -8.31 -22.89
N HIS A 630 18.82 -7.36 -23.11
CA HIS A 630 20.25 -7.50 -22.77
C HIS A 630 20.67 -6.67 -21.54
N THR A 631 19.72 -6.20 -20.74
CA THR A 631 20.02 -5.58 -19.45
C THR A 631 20.40 -6.63 -18.39
N LYS A 632 21.17 -6.23 -17.37
CA LYS A 632 21.73 -7.15 -16.37
C LYS A 632 20.73 -7.69 -15.35
N ASP A 633 19.61 -7.00 -15.14
CA ASP A 633 18.79 -7.22 -13.96
C ASP A 633 17.32 -7.41 -14.33
N ASN A 634 16.75 -8.45 -13.74
CA ASN A 634 15.34 -8.78 -13.77
C ASN A 634 14.54 -8.03 -12.68
N ASN A 635 15.21 -7.30 -11.79
CA ASN A 635 14.60 -6.50 -10.71
C ASN A 635 13.99 -5.18 -11.21
N TRP A 636 13.42 -5.16 -12.41
CA TRP A 636 12.56 -4.05 -12.78
C TRP A 636 11.33 -4.06 -11.88
N SER A 637 11.04 -2.92 -11.25
CA SER A 637 10.00 -2.80 -10.22
C SER A 637 8.63 -2.60 -10.86
N VAL A 638 8.19 -3.59 -11.63
CA VAL A 638 6.84 -3.71 -12.19
C VAL A 638 6.17 -4.96 -11.66
N GLU A 639 4.85 -4.96 -11.70
CA GLU A 639 4.07 -6.15 -11.35
C GLU A 639 4.37 -7.31 -12.33
N GLN A 640 4.12 -8.54 -11.85
CA GLN A 640 4.47 -9.76 -12.57
C GLN A 640 3.78 -9.86 -13.94
N ASP A 641 2.56 -9.37 -14.06
CA ASP A 641 1.78 -9.35 -15.30
C ASP A 641 2.39 -8.44 -16.38
N VAL A 642 2.91 -7.27 -15.99
CA VAL A 642 3.67 -6.40 -16.89
C VAL A 642 4.94 -7.10 -17.39
N ARG A 643 5.62 -7.79 -16.49
CA ARG A 643 6.85 -8.52 -16.81
C ARG A 643 6.60 -9.68 -17.77
N GLU A 644 5.52 -10.43 -17.59
CA GLU A 644 5.11 -11.50 -18.51
C GLU A 644 4.93 -10.98 -19.94
N ILE A 645 4.31 -9.81 -20.11
CA ILE A 645 4.14 -9.17 -21.42
C ILE A 645 5.50 -8.86 -22.06
N TRP A 646 6.43 -8.33 -21.27
CA TRP A 646 7.76 -7.99 -21.78
C TRP A 646 8.54 -9.24 -22.19
N VAL A 647 8.47 -10.30 -21.39
CA VAL A 647 9.08 -11.60 -21.71
C VAL A 647 8.49 -12.16 -23.00
N ALA A 648 7.16 -12.09 -23.19
CA ALA A 648 6.51 -12.52 -24.42
C ALA A 648 7.00 -11.70 -25.64
N GLN A 649 7.07 -10.37 -25.50
CA GLN A 649 7.58 -9.50 -26.57
C GLN A 649 9.05 -9.80 -26.93
N ILE A 650 9.90 -10.13 -25.96
CA ILE A 650 11.29 -10.51 -26.23
C ILE A 650 11.35 -11.88 -26.90
N ALA A 651 10.59 -12.87 -26.41
CA ALA A 651 10.59 -14.23 -26.95
C ALA A 651 10.14 -14.29 -28.42
N GLU A 652 9.28 -13.38 -28.86
CA GLU A 652 8.88 -13.24 -30.27
C GLU A 652 10.03 -12.77 -31.20
N ARG A 653 11.13 -12.25 -30.65
CA ARG A 653 12.20 -11.55 -31.39
C ARG A 653 13.55 -12.25 -31.41
N THR A 654 13.78 -13.18 -30.49
CA THR A 654 15.06 -13.88 -30.36
C THR A 654 14.86 -15.38 -30.08
N PRO A 655 15.71 -16.27 -30.63
CA PRO A 655 15.71 -17.68 -30.26
C PRO A 655 16.29 -17.93 -28.86
N LEU A 656 16.88 -16.93 -28.22
CA LEU A 656 17.47 -17.06 -26.89
C LEU A 656 16.38 -17.17 -25.82
N SER A 657 16.56 -18.09 -24.88
CA SER A 657 15.68 -18.21 -23.73
C SER A 657 15.85 -17.03 -22.76
N ALA A 658 14.82 -16.73 -21.97
CA ALA A 658 14.88 -15.68 -20.96
C ALA A 658 16.00 -15.90 -19.93
N SER A 659 16.29 -17.16 -19.55
CA SER A 659 17.42 -17.47 -18.66
C SER A 659 18.76 -17.21 -19.34
N SER A 660 18.93 -17.59 -20.61
CA SER A 660 20.15 -17.32 -21.38
C SER A 660 20.46 -15.82 -21.46
N LEU A 661 19.45 -14.98 -21.70
CA LEU A 661 19.59 -13.52 -21.72
C LEU A 661 20.04 -12.96 -20.36
N VAL A 662 19.45 -13.45 -19.26
CA VAL A 662 19.83 -13.07 -17.88
C VAL A 662 21.28 -13.46 -17.58
N ASP A 663 21.68 -14.67 -18.01
CA ASP A 663 23.05 -15.19 -17.89
C ASP A 663 24.06 -14.43 -18.78
N GLY A 664 23.54 -13.59 -19.69
CA GLY A 664 24.31 -12.66 -20.51
C GLY A 664 24.66 -13.20 -21.90
N ALA A 665 23.90 -14.16 -22.43
CA ALA A 665 23.91 -14.48 -23.85
C ALA A 665 23.43 -13.27 -24.68
N VAL A 666 23.95 -13.13 -25.89
CA VAL A 666 23.69 -11.97 -26.75
C VAL A 666 23.27 -12.41 -28.15
N ASP A 667 22.17 -11.85 -28.63
CA ASP A 667 21.72 -12.04 -30.00
C ASP A 667 22.39 -11.00 -30.92
N VAL A 668 23.51 -11.41 -31.52
CA VAL A 668 24.34 -10.56 -32.40
C VAL A 668 23.63 -10.27 -33.72
N GLU A 669 22.87 -11.22 -34.26
CA GLU A 669 22.13 -11.01 -35.51
C GLU A 669 21.00 -10.00 -35.32
N TRP A 670 20.27 -10.09 -34.19
CA TRP A 670 19.24 -9.12 -33.84
C TRP A 670 19.83 -7.72 -33.72
N PHE A 671 20.97 -7.56 -33.04
CA PHE A 671 21.68 -6.29 -32.98
C PHE A 671 22.06 -5.77 -34.37
N GLY A 672 22.64 -6.63 -35.22
CA GLY A 672 23.06 -6.26 -36.57
C GLY A 672 21.91 -5.71 -37.43
N ARG A 673 20.73 -6.37 -37.40
CA ARG A 673 19.52 -5.90 -38.12
C ARG A 673 19.02 -4.56 -37.60
N VAL A 674 18.99 -4.38 -36.27
CA VAL A 674 18.58 -3.13 -35.63
C VAL A 674 19.51 -2.00 -35.99
N TYR A 675 20.82 -2.20 -35.84
CA TYR A 675 21.82 -1.18 -36.10
C TYR A 675 21.89 -0.79 -37.57
N ALA A 676 21.73 -1.76 -38.49
CA ALA A 676 21.63 -1.49 -39.92
C ALA A 676 20.42 -0.62 -40.30
N THR A 677 19.31 -0.75 -39.57
CA THR A 677 18.09 0.03 -39.81
C THR A 677 18.16 1.43 -39.20
N LEU A 678 18.63 1.55 -37.95
CA LEU A 678 18.67 2.81 -37.21
C LEU A 678 19.87 3.69 -37.60
N GLY A 679 21.01 3.07 -37.89
CA GLY A 679 22.28 3.78 -38.06
C GLY A 679 22.86 4.33 -36.74
N ALA A 680 24.08 4.86 -36.83
CA ALA A 680 24.86 5.28 -35.66
C ALA A 680 24.22 6.41 -34.85
N GLU A 681 23.68 7.43 -35.53
CA GLU A 681 23.11 8.62 -34.88
C GLU A 681 21.88 8.26 -34.03
N ARG A 682 20.94 7.49 -34.61
CA ARG A 682 19.73 7.07 -33.90
C ARG A 682 20.04 6.06 -32.81
N TRP A 683 21.00 5.15 -33.04
CA TRP A 683 21.47 4.26 -31.98
C TRP A 683 22.01 5.03 -30.76
N GLN A 684 22.77 6.09 -30.98
CA GLN A 684 23.30 6.92 -29.89
C GLN A 684 22.19 7.60 -29.07
N GLN A 685 21.07 7.98 -29.71
CA GLN A 685 19.88 8.51 -29.02
C GLN A 685 19.25 7.44 -28.10
N LEU A 686 19.12 6.20 -28.59
CA LEU A 686 18.62 5.08 -27.82
C LEU A 686 19.55 4.75 -26.64
N ASP A 687 20.86 4.71 -26.87
CA ASP A 687 21.87 4.43 -25.85
C ASP A 687 21.83 5.45 -24.70
N LYS A 688 21.58 6.74 -25.00
CA LYS A 688 21.40 7.78 -23.98
C LYS A 688 20.15 7.55 -23.12
N ALA A 689 19.08 7.02 -23.72
CA ALA A 689 17.82 6.73 -23.04
C ALA A 689 17.78 5.36 -22.34
N ALA A 690 18.69 4.44 -22.69
CA ALA A 690 18.79 3.08 -22.15
C ALA A 690 18.86 3.03 -20.61
N GLN A 691 19.30 4.10 -19.96
CA GLN A 691 19.29 4.23 -18.50
C GLN A 691 17.90 4.06 -17.87
N TYR A 692 16.82 4.27 -18.63
CA TYR A 692 15.44 4.07 -18.22
C TYR A 692 14.93 2.64 -18.44
N ALA A 693 15.76 1.73 -18.97
CA ALA A 693 15.43 0.30 -19.09
C ALA A 693 15.86 -0.53 -17.85
N SER A 694 16.55 0.06 -16.87
CA SER A 694 17.00 -0.63 -15.65
C SER A 694 16.93 0.25 -14.39
N ASN A 695 16.56 -0.33 -13.24
CA ASN A 695 16.43 0.42 -11.98
C ASN A 695 17.76 0.99 -11.47
N GLY A 696 18.89 0.39 -11.86
CA GLY A 696 20.24 0.82 -11.52
C GLY A 696 21.18 0.85 -12.74
N GLY A 697 22.40 0.34 -12.59
CA GLY A 697 23.40 0.27 -13.66
C GLY A 697 23.18 -0.85 -14.69
N GLY A 698 22.04 -1.54 -14.69
CA GLY A 698 21.83 -2.76 -15.50
C GLY A 698 21.90 -2.54 -17.01
N HIS A 699 21.49 -1.36 -17.48
CA HIS A 699 21.62 -0.91 -18.88
C HIS A 699 23.08 -0.82 -19.37
N GLN A 700 24.05 -0.67 -18.46
CA GLN A 700 25.47 -0.59 -18.84
C GLN A 700 25.96 -1.89 -19.50
N ARG A 701 25.32 -3.03 -19.22
CA ARG A 701 25.60 -4.30 -19.90
C ARG A 701 25.24 -4.22 -21.38
N ALA A 702 24.00 -3.85 -21.72
CA ALA A 702 23.55 -3.72 -23.10
C ALA A 702 24.44 -2.73 -23.88
N LYS A 703 24.78 -1.59 -23.25
CA LYS A 703 25.72 -0.61 -23.80
C LYS A 703 27.11 -1.18 -24.05
N GLN A 704 27.65 -1.94 -23.09
CA GLN A 704 28.94 -2.61 -23.24
C GLN A 704 28.92 -3.65 -24.37
N PHE A 705 27.84 -4.41 -24.53
CA PHE A 705 27.72 -5.37 -25.62
C PHE A 705 27.63 -4.70 -26.98
N ALA A 706 26.80 -3.65 -27.12
CA ALA A 706 26.69 -2.87 -28.34
C ALA A 706 28.04 -2.25 -28.74
N ASN A 707 28.72 -1.58 -27.81
CA ASN A 707 30.02 -0.97 -28.09
C ASN A 707 31.08 -2.02 -28.46
N ALA A 708 31.03 -3.23 -27.89
CA ALA A 708 31.94 -4.31 -28.26
C ALA A 708 31.73 -4.74 -29.72
N MET A 709 30.47 -5.00 -30.12
CA MET A 709 30.11 -5.39 -31.50
C MET A 709 30.44 -4.29 -32.52
N LEU A 710 30.38 -3.02 -32.13
CA LEU A 710 30.75 -1.88 -32.97
C LEU A 710 32.26 -1.60 -33.01
N GLY A 711 33.09 -2.37 -32.29
CA GLY A 711 34.54 -2.13 -32.19
C GLY A 711 34.92 -0.84 -31.44
N GLN A 712 34.02 -0.31 -30.61
CA GLN A 712 34.18 0.96 -29.89
C GLN A 712 34.73 0.78 -28.47
N ILE A 713 35.24 -0.40 -28.13
CA ILE A 713 35.84 -0.69 -26.82
C ILE A 713 37.33 -0.96 -26.98
N ASP A 714 38.14 -0.37 -26.09
CA ASP A 714 39.55 -0.74 -25.96
C ASP A 714 39.67 -2.15 -25.33
N ARG A 715 40.17 -3.10 -26.12
CA ARG A 715 40.42 -4.48 -25.70
C ARG A 715 41.35 -4.57 -24.49
N LYS A 716 42.32 -3.64 -24.37
CA LYS A 716 43.24 -3.60 -23.22
C LYS A 716 42.51 -3.20 -21.95
N GLU A 717 41.66 -2.17 -22.01
CA GLU A 717 40.84 -1.75 -20.87
C GLU A 717 39.89 -2.88 -20.42
N LEU A 718 39.33 -3.61 -21.39
CA LEU A 718 38.45 -4.74 -21.13
C LEU A 718 39.18 -5.86 -20.38
N LEU A 719 40.37 -6.26 -20.84
CA LEU A 719 41.22 -7.26 -20.17
C LEU A 719 41.65 -6.83 -18.76
N ASP A 720 41.94 -5.55 -18.57
CA ASP A 720 42.25 -4.97 -17.26
C ASP A 720 41.07 -5.08 -16.30
N ARG A 721 39.84 -4.79 -16.75
CA ARG A 721 38.63 -4.94 -15.94
C ARG A 721 38.35 -6.41 -15.58
N ILE A 722 38.62 -7.33 -16.50
CA ILE A 722 38.48 -8.78 -16.26
C ILE A 722 39.45 -9.23 -15.16
N THR A 723 40.73 -8.92 -15.30
CA THR A 723 41.78 -9.42 -14.40
C THR A 723 41.76 -8.73 -13.03
N LYS A 724 41.60 -7.40 -12.98
CA LYS A 724 41.68 -6.61 -11.74
C LYS A 724 40.36 -6.60 -10.96
N LYS A 725 39.22 -6.52 -11.65
CA LYS A 725 37.90 -6.36 -11.02
C LYS A 725 37.02 -7.61 -11.10
N ARG A 726 37.50 -8.69 -11.72
CA ARG A 726 36.72 -9.92 -11.97
C ARG A 726 35.36 -9.63 -12.62
N HIS A 727 35.35 -8.65 -13.53
CA HIS A 727 34.12 -8.09 -14.09
C HIS A 727 33.52 -9.02 -15.15
N GLN A 728 32.47 -9.77 -14.78
CA GLN A 728 31.88 -10.81 -15.62
C GLN A 728 31.36 -10.30 -16.97
N ASP A 729 30.72 -9.12 -17.02
CA ASP A 729 30.15 -8.60 -18.27
C ASP A 729 31.25 -8.17 -19.26
N SER A 730 32.46 -7.88 -18.77
CA SER A 730 33.63 -7.65 -19.63
C SER A 730 34.14 -8.94 -20.25
N ILE A 731 34.06 -10.08 -19.56
CA ILE A 731 34.41 -11.38 -20.15
C ILE A 731 33.46 -11.69 -21.32
N ARG A 732 32.15 -11.50 -21.10
CA ARG A 732 31.12 -11.71 -22.13
C ARG A 732 31.34 -10.81 -23.35
N ALA A 733 31.60 -9.52 -23.11
CA ALA A 733 31.84 -8.54 -24.18
C ALA A 733 33.10 -8.81 -25.00
N LEU A 734 34.12 -9.48 -24.44
CA LEU A 734 35.35 -9.82 -25.16
C LEU A 734 35.07 -10.68 -26.40
N GLY A 735 34.12 -11.62 -26.27
CA GLY A 735 33.71 -12.51 -27.37
C GLY A 735 32.89 -11.81 -28.46
N LEU A 736 32.46 -10.57 -28.23
CA LEU A 736 31.67 -9.77 -29.17
C LEU A 736 32.53 -8.80 -29.99
N CYS A 737 33.80 -8.61 -29.61
CA CYS A 737 34.70 -7.74 -30.37
C CYS A 737 34.94 -8.32 -31.77
N PRO A 738 34.87 -7.51 -32.83
CA PRO A 738 35.28 -7.93 -34.17
C PRO A 738 36.68 -8.54 -34.15
N LEU A 739 36.87 -9.61 -34.92
CA LEU A 739 38.19 -10.17 -35.16
C LEU A 739 38.86 -9.30 -36.23
N ASP A 740 40.10 -8.87 -35.95
CA ASP A 740 40.95 -8.10 -36.86
C ASP A 740 41.27 -8.88 -38.15
#